data_AF-X1WGC2-F1
#
_entry.id   AF-X1WGC2-F1
#
_cell.length_a   1.000
_cell.length_b   1.000
_cell.length_c   1.000
_cell.angle_alpha   90.00
_cell.angle_beta   90.00
_cell.angle_gamma   90.00
#
_symmetry.space_group_name_H-M   'P 1'
#
loop_
_entity.id
_entity.type
_entity.pdbx_description
1 polymer ?
#
loop_
_entity_poly.entity_id
_entity_poly.type
_entity_poly.pdbx_seq_one_letter_code
_entity_poly.pdbx_strand_id
1 'polypeptide(L)'
;MATCLVPDFPAVRIVLEHLSELDKRLREEGVSFSQEASHHLTETAEAIKELESARKAARERLEVETIETSKLRHRKVNLQDDIKREIAVCVTAARESNATALNRLRSELKAAVDDIQSMEDKQQLIEQENAALLQGRENITRNYEDAVDQLNQMLSKKVDTQMLLKEKQNEIQSLKDKIAQVEMAQQILKENRIQRNKIFTESKHSVQKELEQIVLKIKEQRKINAETRRETDSITSELQDKEDTVTQCENHISQLEKNIAKLTASKVHCQERLHKAIGKTEELECQKEFHERELLELAEAFEQKVQAIQEQIEKIENELGEEQKVKSALSEQCAKLSDIFSAQSREEDDMIAEQNSLSKRLEESKQIQDEDIISIAKLKYAIKNIKRETGQLHDANIISADVFRKSTLELEGQLAKHNISRPEFEAEREKIRQSLKTLKEEHEQHVKEMNTAIEQTQKRYEELLKEEKKLQDHTLLNSVIEGLTNELTSTEEDGKQMETNYQAELQQLTREAESITQTQMEKEQELKVQESSLEMAESQFDTERLKHQTLKRQISELENQKNHLELSVQKITRQTAALIQPKDDLKRELMTLREKHMEMLTANAAEINAVETNIYENGVMLERVMMENSRLHVCIELMKEEIMAAKKDKEKYIQEAEWMNEEVQSIFKSLIDTWTTDVLFTEESADQDQKIVEDINSLLERIQERKHHIGNINNKLEKELVGIRSMLEKTNYKSKDIELKHLHHSTEI
;
A
#
# COMPACT_ATOMS: atom_id res chain seq x y z
N MET A 1 -144.69 50.49 7.33
CA MET A 1 -145.91 50.15 8.09
C MET A 1 -147.07 50.27 7.11
N ALA A 2 -147.65 49.14 6.69
CA ALA A 2 -148.85 49.17 5.87
C ALA A 2 -150.01 49.59 6.79
N THR A 3 -150.57 50.78 6.60
CA THR A 3 -151.79 51.20 7.27
C THR A 3 -152.92 50.27 6.82
N CYS A 4 -153.30 49.29 7.65
CA CYS A 4 -154.45 48.44 7.38
C CYS A 4 -155.70 49.32 7.47
N LEU A 5 -156.30 49.65 6.32
CA LEU A 5 -157.52 50.42 6.25
C LEU A 5 -158.67 49.57 6.81
N VAL A 6 -159.02 49.75 8.09
CA VAL A 6 -160.19 49.09 8.68
C VAL A 6 -161.45 49.75 8.10
N PRO A 7 -162.28 49.01 7.34
CA PRO A 7 -163.49 49.59 6.75
C PRO A 7 -164.50 50.00 7.83
N ASP A 8 -165.31 51.01 7.49
CA ASP A 8 -166.45 51.43 8.31
C ASP A 8 -167.39 50.27 8.56
N PHE A 9 -167.86 50.11 9.78
CA PHE A 9 -168.85 49.10 10.10
C PHE A 9 -170.15 49.42 9.34
N PRO A 10 -170.70 48.52 8.51
CA PRO A 10 -171.81 48.85 7.63
C PRO A 10 -173.03 49.41 8.36
N ALA A 11 -173.30 48.90 9.57
CA ALA A 11 -174.38 49.40 10.40
C ALA A 11 -174.15 50.85 10.87
N VAL A 12 -172.91 51.28 11.11
CA VAL A 12 -172.59 52.68 11.45
C VAL A 12 -172.86 53.59 10.26
N ARG A 13 -172.50 53.16 9.04
CA ARG A 13 -172.83 53.92 7.81
C ARG A 13 -174.34 54.06 7.62
N ILE A 14 -175.09 52.98 7.79
CA ILE A 14 -176.56 52.98 7.69
C ILE A 14 -177.18 53.87 8.77
N VAL A 15 -176.68 53.81 10.01
CA VAL A 15 -177.15 54.67 11.10
C VAL A 15 -176.84 56.14 10.80
N LEU A 16 -175.65 56.47 10.28
CA LEU A 16 -175.32 57.84 9.87
C LEU A 16 -176.17 58.32 8.68
N GLU A 17 -176.45 57.44 7.70
CA GLU A 17 -177.38 57.73 6.59
C GLU A 17 -178.79 57.95 7.11
N HIS A 18 -179.32 57.08 7.98
CA HIS A 18 -180.62 57.25 8.60
C HIS A 18 -180.70 58.50 9.46
N LEU A 19 -179.65 58.84 10.22
CA LEU A 19 -179.57 60.10 10.97
C LEU A 19 -179.59 61.30 10.02
N SER A 20 -178.90 61.23 8.88
CA SER A 20 -178.92 62.28 7.85
C SER A 20 -180.25 62.38 7.10
N GLU A 21 -180.92 61.26 6.83
CA GLU A 21 -182.24 61.18 6.20
C GLU A 21 -183.31 61.70 7.16
N LEU A 22 -183.22 61.33 8.44
CA LEU A 22 -184.10 61.81 9.49
C LEU A 22 -183.90 63.32 9.70
N ASP A 23 -182.65 63.79 9.74
CA ASP A 23 -182.34 65.22 9.78
C ASP A 23 -182.92 65.96 8.57
N LYS A 24 -182.80 65.38 7.37
CA LYS A 24 -183.33 65.96 6.13
C LYS A 24 -184.86 66.01 6.12
N ARG A 25 -185.54 64.92 6.51
CA ARG A 25 -187.01 64.88 6.66
C ARG A 25 -187.50 65.87 7.71
N LEU A 26 -186.82 65.98 8.85
CA LEU A 26 -187.18 66.95 9.89
C LEU A 26 -187.02 68.40 9.40
N ARG A 27 -186.05 68.68 8.54
CA ARG A 27 -185.90 69.99 7.87
C ARG A 27 -186.96 70.21 6.77
N GLU A 28 -187.30 69.18 5.99
CA GLU A 28 -188.26 69.26 4.87
C GLU A 28 -189.73 69.30 5.34
N GLU A 29 -190.09 68.59 6.42
CA GLU A 29 -191.43 68.61 7.03
C GLU A 29 -191.72 69.93 7.78
N GLY A 30 -190.73 70.82 7.93
CA GLY A 30 -190.93 72.15 8.49
C GLY A 30 -191.34 72.18 9.96
N VAL A 31 -190.98 71.14 10.73
CA VAL A 31 -191.38 70.99 12.14
C VAL A 31 -190.66 72.03 13.03
N SER A 32 -191.34 72.56 14.05
CA SER A 32 -190.86 73.70 14.85
C SER A 32 -189.57 73.45 15.65
N PHE A 33 -189.28 72.19 16.01
CA PHE A 33 -188.08 71.79 16.74
C PHE A 33 -186.96 71.27 15.82
N SER A 34 -187.12 71.41 14.50
CA SER A 34 -186.20 70.86 13.50
C SER A 34 -184.75 71.30 13.72
N GLN A 35 -184.49 72.52 14.23
CA GLN A 35 -183.13 73.03 14.45
C GLN A 35 -182.39 72.36 15.62
N GLU A 36 -183.05 72.20 16.78
CA GLU A 36 -182.47 71.52 17.96
C GLU A 36 -182.38 70.01 17.76
N ALA A 37 -183.40 69.40 17.16
CA ALA A 37 -183.32 68.00 16.76
C ALA A 37 -182.20 67.79 15.74
N SER A 38 -182.03 68.70 14.77
CA SER A 38 -180.92 68.68 13.82
C SER A 38 -179.57 68.77 14.54
N HIS A 39 -179.41 69.67 15.51
CA HIS A 39 -178.18 69.79 16.30
C HIS A 39 -177.85 68.49 17.06
N HIS A 40 -178.81 67.92 17.81
CA HIS A 40 -178.57 66.67 18.53
C HIS A 40 -178.32 65.48 17.59
N LEU A 41 -178.99 65.41 16.44
CA LEU A 41 -178.70 64.41 15.42
C LEU A 41 -177.27 64.59 14.87
N THR A 42 -176.81 65.84 14.75
CA THR A 42 -175.44 66.17 14.31
C THR A 42 -174.41 65.77 15.37
N GLU A 43 -174.60 66.12 16.64
CA GLU A 43 -173.72 65.70 17.74
C GLU A 43 -173.69 64.19 17.92
N THR A 44 -174.86 63.54 17.84
CA THR A 44 -174.95 62.07 17.92
C THR A 44 -174.21 61.44 16.74
N ALA A 45 -174.33 62.01 15.54
CA ALA A 45 -173.56 61.60 14.38
C ALA A 45 -172.04 61.83 14.57
N GLU A 46 -171.62 62.93 15.21
CA GLU A 46 -170.21 63.20 15.54
C GLU A 46 -169.66 62.22 16.57
N ALA A 47 -170.38 61.96 17.67
CA ALA A 47 -170.00 60.98 18.67
C ALA A 47 -169.93 59.56 18.09
N ILE A 48 -170.87 59.20 17.20
CA ILE A 48 -170.82 57.93 16.45
C ILE A 48 -169.57 57.89 15.55
N LYS A 49 -169.24 58.98 14.86
CA LYS A 49 -168.00 59.07 14.06
C LYS A 49 -166.75 58.94 14.90
N GLU A 50 -166.69 59.58 16.07
CA GLU A 50 -165.55 59.51 16.99
C GLU A 50 -165.38 58.10 17.55
N LEU A 51 -166.48 57.48 18.03
CA LEU A 51 -166.48 56.10 18.49
C LEU A 51 -166.05 55.13 17.38
N GLU A 52 -166.53 55.34 16.16
CA GLU A 52 -166.13 54.57 14.98
C GLU A 52 -164.65 54.77 14.64
N SER A 53 -164.12 55.99 14.80
CA SER A 53 -162.69 56.28 14.63
C SER A 53 -161.83 55.58 15.70
N ALA A 54 -162.28 55.57 16.96
CA ALA A 54 -161.59 54.89 18.06
C ALA A 54 -161.64 53.37 17.87
N ARG A 55 -162.79 52.83 17.42
CA ARG A 55 -162.94 51.41 17.05
C ARG A 55 -161.99 51.04 15.92
N LYS A 56 -161.85 51.88 14.89
CA LYS A 56 -160.88 51.69 13.81
C LYS A 56 -159.45 51.67 14.35
N ALA A 57 -159.04 52.69 15.10
CA ALA A 57 -157.70 52.78 15.67
C ALA A 57 -157.36 51.59 16.59
N ALA A 58 -158.32 51.14 17.41
CA ALA A 58 -158.15 49.96 18.25
C ALA A 58 -157.98 48.68 17.42
N ARG A 59 -158.80 48.48 16.37
CA ARG A 59 -158.64 47.35 15.46
C ARG A 59 -157.33 47.40 14.69
N GLU A 60 -156.94 48.58 14.20
CA GLU A 60 -155.65 48.77 13.53
C GLU A 60 -154.48 48.38 14.44
N ARG A 61 -154.48 48.82 15.70
CA ARG A 61 -153.44 48.41 16.66
C ARG A 61 -153.49 46.91 16.95
N LEU A 62 -154.68 46.34 17.14
CA LEU A 62 -154.83 44.92 17.42
C LEU A 62 -154.40 44.06 16.24
N GLU A 63 -154.62 44.53 15.02
CA GLU A 63 -154.17 43.91 13.77
C GLU A 63 -152.65 44.02 13.63
N VAL A 64 -152.05 45.18 13.92
CA VAL A 64 -150.58 45.34 13.98
C VAL A 64 -149.95 44.41 15.03
N GLU A 65 -150.48 44.36 16.25
CA GLU A 65 -150.00 43.45 17.29
C GLU A 65 -150.19 41.98 16.90
N THR A 66 -151.30 41.65 16.24
CA THR A 66 -151.53 40.28 15.72
C THR A 66 -150.51 39.93 14.65
N ILE A 67 -150.18 40.87 13.74
CA ILE A 67 -149.14 40.71 12.72
C ILE A 67 -147.76 40.56 13.37
N GLU A 68 -147.38 41.41 14.33
CA GLU A 68 -146.09 41.31 15.02
C GLU A 68 -146.00 40.04 15.87
N THR A 69 -147.06 39.65 16.57
CA THR A 69 -147.14 38.37 17.30
C THR A 69 -147.03 37.18 16.34
N SER A 70 -147.63 37.28 15.15
CA SER A 70 -147.50 36.26 14.09
C SER A 70 -146.08 36.21 13.54
N LYS A 71 -145.44 37.35 13.26
CA LYS A 71 -144.02 37.43 12.87
C LYS A 71 -143.11 36.84 13.93
N LEU A 72 -143.34 37.14 15.20
CA LEU A 72 -142.60 36.58 16.34
C LEU A 72 -142.79 35.07 16.44
N ARG A 73 -144.02 34.56 16.28
CA ARG A 73 -144.29 33.11 16.24
C ARG A 73 -143.59 32.44 15.06
N HIS A 74 -143.68 33.01 13.86
CA HIS A 74 -143.03 32.49 12.67
C HIS A 74 -141.50 32.50 12.83
N ARG A 75 -140.95 33.60 13.36
CA ARG A 75 -139.52 33.71 13.67
C ARG A 75 -139.09 32.71 14.75
N LYS A 76 -139.91 32.47 15.77
CA LYS A 76 -139.63 31.48 16.83
C LYS A 76 -139.66 30.05 16.28
N VAL A 77 -140.64 29.72 15.44
CA VAL A 77 -140.73 28.40 14.78
C VAL A 77 -139.52 28.19 13.87
N ASN A 78 -139.19 29.19 13.05
CA ASN A 78 -138.08 29.08 12.11
C ASN A 78 -136.70 29.21 12.74
N LEU A 79 -136.56 29.82 13.93
CA LEU A 79 -135.26 30.00 14.60
C LEU A 79 -134.55 28.66 14.79
N GLN A 80 -135.30 27.61 15.12
CA GLN A 80 -134.72 26.28 15.28
C GLN A 80 -134.17 25.73 13.96
N ASP A 81 -134.91 25.90 12.87
CA ASP A 81 -134.48 25.46 11.54
C ASP A 81 -133.33 26.32 10.99
N ASP A 82 -133.36 27.62 11.26
CA ASP A 82 -132.29 28.56 10.89
C ASP A 82 -130.99 28.22 11.64
N ILE A 83 -131.06 27.95 12.95
CA ILE A 83 -129.91 27.49 13.75
C ILE A 83 -129.40 26.13 13.25
N LYS A 84 -130.29 25.15 13.00
CA LYS A 84 -129.87 23.85 12.45
C LYS A 84 -129.19 24.00 11.09
N ARG A 85 -129.71 24.88 10.23
CA ARG A 85 -129.13 25.18 8.91
C ARG A 85 -127.77 25.84 9.04
N GLU A 86 -127.63 26.82 9.94
CA GLU A 86 -126.35 27.50 10.22
C GLU A 86 -125.31 26.51 10.76
N ILE A 87 -125.68 25.65 11.72
CA ILE A 87 -124.82 24.59 12.23
C ILE A 87 -124.40 23.62 11.13
N ALA A 88 -125.35 23.17 10.29
CA ALA A 88 -125.04 22.26 9.18
C ALA A 88 -124.05 22.90 8.20
N VAL A 89 -124.24 24.18 7.85
CA VAL A 89 -123.32 24.95 6.99
C VAL A 89 -121.93 25.08 7.62
N CYS A 90 -121.85 25.38 8.93
CA CYS A 90 -120.57 25.43 9.64
C CYS A 90 -119.86 24.07 9.67
N VAL A 91 -120.60 22.97 9.88
CA VAL A 91 -120.04 21.60 9.90
C VAL A 91 -119.54 21.19 8.51
N THR A 92 -120.29 21.50 7.44
CA THR A 92 -119.83 21.24 6.07
C THR A 92 -118.59 22.06 5.75
N ALA A 93 -118.56 23.34 6.11
CA ALA A 93 -117.38 24.19 5.90
C ALA A 93 -116.16 23.69 6.69
N ALA A 94 -116.33 23.23 7.93
CA ALA A 94 -115.26 22.64 8.73
C ALA A 94 -114.74 21.32 8.13
N ARG A 95 -115.63 20.46 7.63
CA ARG A 95 -115.24 19.21 6.95
C ARG A 95 -114.49 19.47 5.65
N GLU A 96 -114.95 20.43 4.85
CA GLU A 96 -114.26 20.86 3.62
C GLU A 96 -112.89 21.47 3.94
N SER A 97 -112.81 22.32 4.97
CA SER A 97 -111.54 22.89 5.44
C SER A 97 -110.57 21.79 5.94
N ASN A 98 -111.05 20.80 6.68
CA ASN A 98 -110.23 19.67 7.12
C ASN A 98 -109.78 18.79 5.95
N ALA A 99 -110.67 18.53 4.97
CA ALA A 99 -110.32 17.75 3.79
C ALA A 99 -109.27 18.46 2.91
N THR A 100 -109.39 19.78 2.74
CA THR A 100 -108.38 20.58 2.01
C THR A 100 -107.04 20.59 2.76
N ALA A 101 -107.06 20.73 4.10
CA ALA A 101 -105.85 20.65 4.91
C ALA A 101 -105.16 19.28 4.82
N LEU A 102 -105.91 18.17 4.90
CA LEU A 102 -105.37 16.81 4.76
C LEU A 102 -104.78 16.56 3.36
N ASN A 103 -105.45 17.03 2.30
CA ASN A 103 -104.93 16.91 0.93
C ASN A 103 -103.66 17.75 0.73
N ARG A 104 -103.59 18.94 1.35
CA ARG A 104 -102.37 19.77 1.36
C ARG A 104 -101.22 19.03 2.05
N LEU A 105 -101.45 18.51 3.26
CA LEU A 105 -100.42 17.77 4.00
C LEU A 105 -99.97 16.50 3.27
N ARG A 106 -100.87 15.76 2.62
CA ARG A 106 -100.50 14.60 1.79
C ARG A 106 -99.65 14.99 0.59
N SER A 107 -99.96 16.11 -0.05
CA SER A 107 -99.17 16.64 -1.18
C SER A 107 -97.79 17.12 -0.73
N GLU A 108 -97.72 17.81 0.41
CA GLU A 108 -96.47 18.26 1.02
C GLU A 108 -95.60 17.07 1.46
N LEU A 109 -96.18 16.04 2.07
CA LEU A 109 -95.47 14.83 2.45
C LEU A 109 -94.92 14.10 1.22
N LYS A 110 -95.71 13.99 0.14
CA LYS A 110 -95.25 13.39 -1.11
C LYS A 110 -94.09 14.18 -1.72
N ALA A 111 -94.20 15.51 -1.78
CA ALA A 111 -93.12 16.35 -2.27
C ALA A 111 -91.84 16.20 -1.43
N ALA A 112 -91.95 16.12 -0.11
CA ALA A 112 -90.81 15.88 0.77
C ALA A 112 -90.17 14.50 0.55
N VAL A 113 -90.96 13.45 0.30
CA VAL A 113 -90.44 12.11 -0.03
C VAL A 113 -89.73 12.11 -1.38
N ASP A 114 -90.31 12.74 -2.40
CA ASP A 114 -89.69 12.88 -3.73
C ASP A 114 -88.37 13.68 -3.65
N ASP A 115 -88.32 14.73 -2.82
CA ASP A 115 -87.11 15.51 -2.55
C ASP A 115 -86.04 14.69 -1.82
N ILE A 116 -86.43 13.87 -0.83
CA ILE A 116 -85.51 12.96 -0.12
C ILE A 116 -84.89 11.97 -1.11
N GLN A 117 -85.69 11.32 -1.95
CA GLN A 117 -85.19 10.37 -2.95
C GLN A 117 -84.24 11.03 -3.94
N SER A 118 -84.58 12.22 -4.44
CA SER A 118 -83.71 13.01 -5.33
C SER A 118 -82.37 13.38 -4.68
N MET A 119 -82.39 13.69 -3.38
CA MET A 119 -81.17 13.98 -2.62
C MET A 119 -80.33 12.72 -2.38
N GLU A 120 -80.95 11.56 -2.12
CA GLU A 120 -80.26 10.27 -1.99
C GLU A 120 -79.59 9.85 -3.30
N ASP A 121 -80.30 9.95 -4.43
CA ASP A 121 -79.74 9.66 -5.75
C ASP A 121 -78.55 10.57 -6.07
N LYS A 122 -78.66 11.86 -5.72
CA LYS A 122 -77.57 12.83 -5.89
C LYS A 122 -76.38 12.51 -4.98
N GLN A 123 -76.62 12.07 -3.75
CA GLN A 123 -75.57 11.65 -2.83
C GLN A 123 -74.80 10.45 -3.41
N GLN A 124 -75.49 9.44 -3.93
CA GLN A 124 -74.85 8.26 -4.54
C GLN A 124 -73.99 8.64 -5.76
N LEU A 125 -74.46 9.55 -6.62
CA LEU A 125 -73.65 10.04 -7.74
C LEU A 125 -72.38 10.76 -7.29
N ILE A 126 -72.47 11.61 -6.27
CA ILE A 126 -71.31 12.31 -5.70
C ILE A 126 -70.32 11.31 -5.08
N GLU A 127 -70.81 10.28 -4.39
CA GLU A 127 -69.96 9.22 -3.83
C GLU A 127 -69.21 8.44 -4.93
N GLN A 128 -69.87 8.13 -6.03
CA GLN A 128 -69.24 7.47 -7.19
C GLN A 128 -68.18 8.36 -7.88
N GLU A 129 -68.49 9.64 -8.10
CA GLU A 129 -67.55 10.59 -8.67
C GLU A 129 -66.33 10.80 -7.76
N ASN A 130 -66.55 10.92 -6.44
CA ASN A 130 -65.47 11.05 -5.47
C ASN A 130 -64.58 9.80 -5.45
N ALA A 131 -65.14 8.60 -5.54
CA ALA A 131 -64.36 7.37 -5.62
C ALA A 131 -63.47 7.34 -6.88
N ALA A 132 -64.01 7.73 -8.04
CA ALA A 132 -63.24 7.82 -9.28
C ALA A 132 -62.12 8.89 -9.22
N LEU A 133 -62.42 10.06 -8.63
CA LEU A 133 -61.43 11.12 -8.42
C LEU A 133 -60.33 10.72 -7.45
N LEU A 134 -60.65 9.99 -6.37
CA LEU A 134 -59.66 9.45 -5.43
C LEU A 134 -58.70 8.48 -6.13
N GLN A 135 -59.23 7.55 -6.92
CA GLN A 135 -58.41 6.63 -7.71
C GLN A 135 -57.54 7.38 -8.73
N GLY A 136 -58.10 8.40 -9.40
CA GLY A 136 -57.36 9.27 -10.30
C GLY A 136 -56.22 10.02 -9.60
N ARG A 137 -56.48 10.57 -8.42
CA ARG A 137 -55.48 11.23 -7.58
C ARG A 137 -54.35 10.28 -7.18
N GLU A 138 -54.68 9.09 -6.71
CA GLU A 138 -53.69 8.07 -6.32
C GLU A 138 -52.78 7.67 -7.49
N ASN A 139 -53.33 7.51 -8.69
CA ASN A 139 -52.54 7.21 -9.88
C ASN A 139 -51.61 8.37 -10.26
N ILE A 140 -52.08 9.62 -10.19
CA ILE A 140 -51.25 10.81 -10.45
C ILE A 140 -50.15 10.94 -9.39
N THR A 141 -50.47 10.74 -8.11
CA THR A 141 -49.50 10.76 -7.01
C THR A 141 -48.42 9.71 -7.22
N ARG A 142 -48.80 8.46 -7.55
CA ARG A 142 -47.84 7.38 -7.83
C ARG A 142 -46.93 7.71 -9.01
N ASN A 143 -47.48 8.23 -10.11
CA ASN A 143 -46.68 8.65 -11.27
C ASN A 143 -45.73 9.82 -10.95
N TYR A 144 -46.16 10.75 -10.11
CA TYR A 144 -45.34 11.86 -9.65
C TYR A 144 -44.19 11.38 -8.76
N GLU A 145 -44.48 10.48 -7.81
CA GLU A 145 -43.48 9.84 -6.96
C GLU A 145 -42.44 9.08 -7.80
N ASP A 146 -42.88 8.28 -8.77
CA ASP A 146 -41.99 7.57 -9.70
C ASP A 146 -41.09 8.54 -10.50
N ALA A 147 -41.63 9.67 -10.96
CA ALA A 147 -40.86 10.69 -11.68
C ALA A 147 -39.84 11.40 -10.78
N VAL A 148 -40.21 11.69 -9.53
CA VAL A 148 -39.32 12.27 -8.52
C VAL A 148 -38.21 11.29 -8.17
N ASP A 149 -38.52 10.00 -8.00
CA ASP A 149 -37.54 8.95 -7.72
C ASP A 149 -36.55 8.78 -8.87
N GLN A 150 -37.02 8.79 -10.12
CA GLN A 150 -36.14 8.78 -11.29
C GLN A 150 -35.22 10.01 -11.34
N LEU A 151 -35.75 11.20 -11.06
CA LEU A 151 -34.96 12.43 -11.03
C LEU A 151 -33.91 12.40 -9.92
N ASN A 152 -34.27 11.92 -8.72
CA ASN A 152 -33.35 11.76 -7.60
C ASN A 152 -32.24 10.75 -7.92
N GLN A 153 -32.56 9.64 -8.57
CA GLN A 153 -31.56 8.67 -9.05
C GLN A 153 -30.61 9.30 -10.07
N MET A 154 -31.12 10.10 -11.02
CA MET A 154 -30.28 10.81 -11.98
C MET A 154 -29.38 11.85 -11.31
N LEU A 155 -29.91 12.60 -10.34
CA LEU A 155 -29.13 13.57 -9.56
C LEU A 155 -28.04 12.90 -8.74
N SER A 156 -28.34 11.76 -8.10
CA SER A 156 -27.34 10.96 -7.38
C SER A 156 -26.23 10.50 -8.32
N LYS A 157 -26.58 9.90 -9.47
CA LYS A 157 -25.60 9.49 -10.49
C LYS A 157 -24.76 10.67 -11.00
N LYS A 158 -25.37 11.84 -11.17
CA LYS A 158 -24.66 13.07 -11.55
C LYS A 158 -23.67 13.52 -10.47
N VAL A 159 -24.05 13.48 -9.20
CA VAL A 159 -23.16 13.81 -8.08
C VAL A 159 -22.00 12.81 -8.02
N ASP A 160 -22.28 11.51 -8.14
CA ASP A 160 -21.26 10.45 -8.11
C ASP A 160 -20.24 10.61 -9.25
N THR A 161 -20.73 10.84 -10.47
CA THR A 161 -19.86 11.08 -11.64
C THR A 161 -19.06 12.38 -11.51
N GLN A 162 -19.62 13.42 -10.91
CA GLN A 162 -18.91 14.68 -10.63
C GLN A 162 -17.84 14.51 -9.54
N MET A 163 -18.11 13.73 -8.49
CA MET A 163 -17.10 13.36 -7.49
C MET A 163 -15.96 12.58 -8.13
N LEU A 164 -16.28 11.56 -8.93
CA LEU A 164 -15.28 10.76 -9.64
C LEU A 164 -14.44 11.62 -10.59
N LEU A 165 -15.08 12.54 -11.32
CA LEU A 165 -14.37 13.48 -12.19
C LEU A 165 -13.38 14.35 -11.39
N LYS A 166 -13.81 14.87 -10.23
CA LYS A 166 -12.96 15.68 -9.35
C LYS A 166 -11.81 14.87 -8.75
N GLU A 167 -12.07 13.63 -8.34
CA GLU A 167 -11.03 12.70 -7.87
C GLU A 167 -10.00 12.42 -8.98
N LYS A 168 -10.45 12.17 -10.21
CA LYS A 168 -9.58 11.97 -11.37
C LYS A 168 -8.78 13.21 -11.71
N GLN A 169 -9.37 14.40 -11.62
CA GLN A 169 -8.65 15.66 -11.79
C GLN A 169 -7.54 15.84 -10.74
N ASN A 170 -7.81 15.48 -9.48
CA ASN A 170 -6.80 15.51 -8.42
C ASN A 170 -5.69 14.48 -8.63
N GLU A 171 -6.03 13.25 -9.06
CA GLU A 171 -5.04 12.23 -9.43
C GLU A 171 -4.14 12.72 -10.58
N ILE A 172 -4.74 13.32 -11.62
CA ILE A 172 -4.01 13.90 -12.75
C ILE A 172 -3.08 15.03 -12.28
N GLN A 173 -3.54 15.91 -11.39
CA GLN A 173 -2.72 17.00 -10.86
C GLN A 173 -1.54 16.45 -10.03
N SER A 174 -1.78 15.47 -9.15
CA SER A 174 -0.71 14.82 -8.39
C SER A 174 0.32 14.13 -9.29
N LEU A 175 -0.12 13.49 -10.38
CA LEU A 175 0.78 12.91 -11.37
C LEU A 175 1.58 13.99 -12.11
N LYS A 176 0.97 15.10 -12.50
CA LYS A 176 1.68 16.25 -13.10
C LYS A 176 2.75 16.80 -12.16
N ASP A 177 2.45 16.96 -10.87
CA ASP A 177 3.41 17.46 -9.88
C ASP A 177 4.59 16.48 -9.70
N LYS A 178 4.31 15.16 -9.69
CA LYS A 178 5.35 14.12 -9.65
C LYS A 178 6.21 14.11 -10.92
N ILE A 179 5.61 14.27 -12.09
CA ILE A 179 6.34 14.37 -13.36
C ILE A 179 7.27 15.60 -13.31
N ALA A 180 6.77 16.76 -12.88
CA ALA A 180 7.59 17.96 -12.74
C ALA A 180 8.76 17.77 -11.75
N GLN A 181 8.54 17.06 -10.63
CA GLN A 181 9.62 16.70 -9.69
C GLN A 181 10.66 15.78 -10.32
N VAL A 182 10.23 14.75 -11.05
CA VAL A 182 11.12 13.84 -11.76
C VAL A 182 11.91 14.57 -12.85
N GLU A 183 11.27 15.46 -13.61
CA GLU A 183 11.92 16.31 -14.62
C GLU A 183 12.98 17.22 -13.99
N MET A 184 12.67 17.89 -12.87
CA MET A 184 13.65 18.67 -12.11
C MET A 184 14.81 17.80 -11.63
N ALA A 185 14.54 16.63 -11.04
CA ALA A 185 15.58 15.70 -10.61
C ALA A 185 16.45 15.22 -11.78
N GLN A 186 15.85 14.95 -12.94
CA GLN A 186 16.56 14.59 -14.16
C GLN A 186 17.45 15.73 -14.65
N GLN A 187 16.99 16.97 -14.56
CA GLN A 187 17.76 18.16 -14.92
C GLN A 187 18.95 18.37 -13.98
N ILE A 188 18.75 18.20 -12.66
CA ILE A 188 19.83 18.23 -11.66
C ILE A 188 20.84 17.11 -11.92
N LEU A 189 20.39 15.89 -12.23
CA LEU A 189 21.29 14.78 -12.55
C LEU A 189 22.07 15.01 -13.85
N LYS A 190 21.44 15.60 -14.87
CA LYS A 190 22.13 16.00 -16.12
C LYS A 190 23.20 17.05 -15.85
N GLU A 191 22.90 18.07 -15.05
CA GLU A 191 23.87 19.10 -14.66
C GLU A 191 25.05 18.50 -13.88
N ASN A 192 24.76 17.66 -12.88
CA ASN A 192 25.78 16.92 -12.13
C ASN A 192 26.65 16.05 -13.03
N ARG A 193 26.06 15.40 -14.05
CA ARG A 193 26.80 14.60 -15.03
C ARG A 193 27.71 15.47 -15.90
N ILE A 194 27.24 16.64 -16.35
CA ILE A 194 28.03 17.60 -17.12
C ILE A 194 29.22 18.08 -16.30
N GLN A 195 29.00 18.49 -15.05
CA GLN A 195 30.07 18.93 -14.15
C GLN A 195 31.08 17.83 -13.87
N ARG A 196 30.62 16.60 -13.56
CA ARG A 196 31.50 15.45 -13.32
C ARG A 196 32.32 15.09 -14.55
N ASN A 197 31.71 15.11 -15.75
CA ASN A 197 32.42 14.88 -17.00
C ASN A 197 33.46 15.97 -17.28
N LYS A 198 33.15 17.24 -16.99
CA LYS A 198 34.10 18.36 -17.12
C LYS A 198 35.33 18.14 -16.24
N ILE A 199 35.13 17.84 -14.96
CA ILE A 199 36.21 17.52 -14.00
C ILE A 199 37.03 16.32 -14.50
N PHE A 200 36.35 15.27 -14.98
CA PHE A 200 37.01 14.09 -15.53
C PHE A 200 37.85 14.40 -16.78
N THR A 201 37.35 15.22 -17.70
CA THR A 201 38.11 15.63 -18.91
C THR A 201 39.33 16.47 -18.56
N GLU A 202 39.21 17.37 -17.58
CA GLU A 202 40.33 18.18 -17.10
C GLU A 202 41.40 17.30 -16.45
N SER A 203 41.00 16.37 -15.58
CA SER A 203 41.91 15.39 -14.96
C SER A 203 42.58 14.48 -15.98
N LYS A 204 41.82 13.91 -16.93
CA LYS A 204 42.36 13.09 -18.03
C LYS A 204 43.38 13.85 -18.86
N HIS A 205 43.11 15.12 -19.19
CA HIS A 205 44.03 15.96 -19.94
C HIS A 205 45.32 16.25 -19.16
N SER A 206 45.23 16.44 -17.84
CA SER A 206 46.41 16.59 -16.97
C SER A 206 47.29 15.34 -17.00
N VAL A 207 46.69 14.17 -16.77
CA VAL A 207 47.40 12.88 -16.77
C VAL A 207 48.01 12.59 -18.16
N GLN A 208 47.29 12.91 -19.24
CA GLN A 208 47.79 12.74 -20.60
C GLN A 208 49.02 13.63 -20.88
N LYS A 209 49.01 14.89 -20.42
CA LYS A 209 50.18 15.79 -20.53
C LYS A 209 51.39 15.26 -19.75
N GLU A 210 51.17 14.76 -18.55
CA GLU A 210 52.23 14.13 -17.75
C GLU A 210 52.81 12.90 -18.46
N LEU A 211 51.94 12.06 -19.03
CA LEU A 211 52.33 10.88 -19.78
C LEU A 211 53.11 11.22 -21.06
N GLU A 212 52.70 12.24 -21.82
CA GLU A 212 53.42 12.74 -22.99
C GLU A 212 54.82 13.26 -22.62
N GLN A 213 54.94 13.98 -21.50
CA GLN A 213 56.25 14.42 -21.00
C GLN A 213 57.16 13.24 -20.62
N ILE A 214 56.61 12.20 -19.97
CA ILE A 214 57.36 11.00 -19.62
C ILE A 214 57.79 10.24 -20.89
N VAL A 215 56.91 10.10 -21.88
CA VAL A 215 57.21 9.43 -23.16
C VAL A 215 58.30 10.17 -23.94
N LEU A 216 58.27 11.52 -23.96
CA LEU A 216 59.34 12.32 -24.58
C LEU A 216 60.69 12.06 -23.90
N LYS A 217 60.72 12.08 -22.56
CA LYS A 217 61.94 11.75 -21.78
C LYS A 217 62.46 10.34 -22.08
N ILE A 218 61.57 9.35 -22.19
CA ILE A 218 61.94 7.97 -22.54
C ILE A 218 62.51 7.89 -23.96
N LYS A 219 61.92 8.59 -24.95
CA LYS A 219 62.44 8.62 -26.32
C LYS A 219 63.83 9.25 -26.39
N GLU A 220 64.04 10.35 -25.68
CA GLU A 220 65.33 11.04 -25.61
C GLU A 220 66.40 10.15 -24.97
N GLN A 221 66.08 9.51 -23.84
CA GLN A 221 66.98 8.55 -23.19
C GLN A 221 67.31 7.35 -24.10
N ARG A 222 66.32 6.82 -24.84
CA ARG A 222 66.56 5.73 -25.80
C ARG A 222 67.48 6.14 -26.94
N LYS A 223 67.38 7.39 -27.43
CA LYS A 223 68.25 7.92 -28.48
C LYS A 223 69.69 8.02 -27.98
N ILE A 224 69.90 8.58 -26.78
CA ILE A 224 71.21 8.67 -26.13
C ILE A 224 71.82 7.26 -25.95
N ASN A 225 71.04 6.32 -25.42
CA ASN A 225 71.51 4.94 -25.23
C ASN A 225 71.85 4.23 -26.56
N ALA A 226 71.18 4.58 -27.67
CA ALA A 226 71.49 4.00 -28.98
C ALA A 226 72.77 4.61 -29.60
N GLU A 227 73.05 5.89 -29.36
CA GLU A 227 74.30 6.53 -29.77
C GLU A 227 75.50 5.98 -28.99
N THR A 228 75.40 5.89 -27.66
CA THR A 228 76.48 5.33 -26.83
C THR A 228 76.78 3.88 -27.18
N ARG A 229 75.76 3.07 -27.46
CA ARG A 229 75.95 1.67 -27.87
C ARG A 229 76.71 1.54 -29.19
N ARG A 230 76.41 2.38 -30.19
CA ARG A 230 77.16 2.38 -31.47
C ARG A 230 78.63 2.78 -31.28
N GLU A 231 78.90 3.75 -30.42
CA GLU A 231 80.28 4.13 -30.07
C GLU A 231 81.00 2.97 -29.39
N THR A 232 80.32 2.28 -28.48
CA THR A 232 80.88 1.10 -27.78
C THR A 232 81.18 -0.04 -28.76
N ASP A 233 80.25 -0.34 -29.67
CA ASP A 233 80.41 -1.39 -30.68
C ASP A 233 81.56 -1.08 -31.64
N SER A 234 81.73 0.19 -32.04
CA SER A 234 82.86 0.63 -32.88
C SER A 234 84.21 0.45 -32.19
N ILE A 235 84.32 0.86 -30.92
CA ILE A 235 85.56 0.72 -30.13
C ILE A 235 85.88 -0.77 -29.90
N THR A 236 84.87 -1.60 -29.68
CA THR A 236 85.03 -3.04 -29.47
C THR A 236 85.56 -3.73 -30.74
N SER A 237 85.07 -3.33 -31.93
CA SER A 237 85.57 -3.86 -33.20
C SER A 237 87.03 -3.45 -33.46
N GLU A 238 87.41 -2.21 -33.16
CA GLU A 238 88.80 -1.75 -33.29
C GLU A 238 89.75 -2.47 -32.32
N LEU A 239 89.29 -2.78 -31.10
CA LEU A 239 90.06 -3.55 -30.12
C LEU A 239 90.31 -4.98 -30.61
N GLN A 240 89.27 -5.64 -31.13
CA GLN A 240 89.36 -7.01 -31.66
C GLN A 240 90.37 -7.11 -32.82
N ASP A 241 90.34 -6.17 -33.77
CA ASP A 241 91.29 -6.13 -34.90
C ASP A 241 92.74 -5.98 -34.42
N LYS A 242 92.97 -5.22 -33.33
CA LYS A 242 94.29 -5.06 -32.72
C LYS A 242 94.74 -6.32 -32.00
N GLU A 243 93.86 -6.96 -31.24
CA GLU A 243 94.15 -8.23 -30.56
C GLU A 243 94.51 -9.37 -31.54
N ASP A 244 93.82 -9.43 -32.68
CA ASP A 244 94.12 -10.41 -33.74
C ASP A 244 95.50 -10.18 -34.39
N THR A 245 95.94 -8.92 -34.50
CA THR A 245 97.29 -8.61 -35.02
C THR A 245 98.40 -8.94 -34.02
N VAL A 246 98.14 -8.78 -32.71
CA VAL A 246 99.09 -9.12 -31.64
C VAL A 246 99.27 -10.64 -31.55
N THR A 247 98.18 -11.40 -31.58
CA THR A 247 98.22 -12.87 -31.54
C THR A 247 98.96 -13.47 -32.75
N GLN A 248 98.88 -12.86 -33.95
CA GLN A 248 99.69 -13.28 -35.10
C GLN A 248 101.20 -13.07 -34.89
N CYS A 249 101.61 -11.95 -34.29
CA CYS A 249 103.01 -11.66 -33.97
C CYS A 249 103.56 -12.61 -32.89
N GLU A 250 102.78 -12.88 -31.83
CA GLU A 250 103.16 -13.78 -30.73
C GLU A 250 103.39 -15.23 -31.18
N ASN A 251 102.56 -15.71 -32.13
CA ASN A 251 102.71 -17.04 -32.71
C ASN A 251 104.01 -17.18 -33.52
N HIS A 252 104.43 -16.11 -34.22
CA HIS A 252 105.67 -16.11 -35.01
C HIS A 252 106.93 -16.13 -34.10
N ILE A 253 106.89 -15.42 -32.98
CA ILE A 253 107.95 -15.40 -31.96
C ILE A 253 108.09 -16.78 -31.29
N SER A 254 106.97 -17.38 -30.88
CA SER A 254 106.93 -18.68 -30.20
C SER A 254 107.56 -19.82 -31.03
N GLN A 255 107.49 -19.72 -32.36
CA GLN A 255 108.04 -20.73 -33.26
C GLN A 255 109.57 -20.64 -33.39
N LEU A 256 110.15 -19.44 -33.25
CA LEU A 256 111.60 -19.22 -33.25
C LEU A 256 112.24 -19.64 -31.91
N GLU A 257 111.56 -19.37 -30.79
CA GLU A 257 112.02 -19.73 -29.44
C GLU A 257 112.14 -21.26 -29.24
N LYS A 258 111.20 -22.02 -29.80
CA LYS A 258 111.17 -23.49 -29.68
C LYS A 258 112.38 -24.19 -30.32
N ASN A 259 113.01 -23.58 -31.32
CA ASN A 259 114.19 -24.13 -31.99
C ASN A 259 115.48 -23.88 -31.19
N ILE A 260 115.54 -22.78 -30.43
CA ILE A 260 116.69 -22.44 -29.57
C ILE A 260 116.74 -23.36 -28.34
N ALA A 261 115.60 -23.59 -27.69
CA ALA A 261 115.50 -24.38 -26.46
C ALA A 261 115.99 -25.83 -26.58
N LYS A 262 115.81 -26.46 -27.75
CA LYS A 262 116.23 -27.87 -27.98
C LYS A 262 117.74 -28.08 -27.99
N LEU A 263 118.52 -27.08 -28.42
CA LEU A 263 119.98 -27.19 -28.50
C LEU A 263 120.65 -26.91 -27.15
N THR A 264 120.04 -26.08 -26.30
CA THR A 264 120.57 -25.68 -24.99
C THR A 264 120.41 -26.77 -23.93
N ALA A 265 119.29 -27.51 -23.93
CA ALA A 265 118.96 -28.51 -22.90
C ALA A 265 119.93 -29.71 -22.85
N SER A 266 120.58 -30.08 -23.97
CA SER A 266 121.52 -31.21 -24.00
C SER A 266 122.86 -30.90 -23.32
N LYS A 267 123.21 -29.61 -23.13
CA LYS A 267 124.52 -29.19 -22.61
C LYS A 267 124.57 -29.19 -21.08
N VAL A 268 123.46 -28.85 -20.42
CA VAL A 268 123.47 -28.53 -18.98
C VAL A 268 123.29 -29.76 -18.09
N HIS A 269 122.66 -30.82 -18.61
CA HIS A 269 122.42 -32.06 -17.84
C HIS A 269 123.69 -32.74 -17.28
N CYS A 270 124.85 -32.52 -17.91
CA CYS A 270 126.13 -33.07 -17.43
C CYS A 270 126.77 -32.27 -16.29
N GLN A 271 126.45 -30.98 -16.13
CA GLN A 271 127.11 -30.09 -15.15
C GLN A 271 126.44 -30.17 -13.75
N GLU A 272 125.12 -30.41 -13.68
CA GLU A 272 124.37 -30.43 -12.42
C GLU A 272 124.67 -31.62 -11.48
N ARG A 273 125.19 -32.74 -11.98
CA ARG A 273 125.49 -33.92 -11.13
C ARG A 273 126.66 -33.69 -10.16
N LEU A 274 127.55 -32.74 -10.44
CA LEU A 274 128.76 -32.51 -9.66
C LEU A 274 128.54 -31.52 -8.51
N HIS A 275 127.59 -30.59 -8.65
CA HIS A 275 127.38 -29.53 -7.66
C HIS A 275 126.46 -29.95 -6.48
N LYS A 276 125.59 -30.94 -6.68
CA LYS A 276 124.64 -31.42 -5.65
C LYS A 276 125.27 -32.08 -4.41
N ALA A 277 126.53 -32.50 -4.48
CA ALA A 277 127.18 -33.22 -3.38
C ALA A 277 127.76 -32.30 -2.28
N ILE A 278 128.13 -31.07 -2.63
CA ILE A 278 128.83 -30.15 -1.70
C ILE A 278 127.82 -29.35 -0.85
N GLY A 279 126.73 -28.83 -1.44
CA GLY A 279 125.73 -28.02 -0.73
C GLY A 279 124.90 -28.76 0.33
N LYS A 280 124.83 -30.10 0.28
CA LYS A 280 123.99 -30.90 1.20
C LYS A 280 124.47 -30.86 2.66
N THR A 281 125.74 -30.54 2.89
CA THR A 281 126.35 -30.58 4.24
C THR A 281 126.16 -29.25 4.98
N GLU A 282 126.15 -28.12 4.27
CA GLU A 282 126.01 -26.77 4.83
C GLU A 282 124.54 -26.42 5.15
N GLU A 283 123.58 -26.99 4.42
CA GLU A 283 122.15 -26.72 4.62
C GLU A 283 121.57 -27.31 5.92
N LEU A 284 122.18 -28.38 6.45
CA LEU A 284 121.70 -29.06 7.67
C LEU A 284 122.00 -28.28 8.97
N GLU A 285 123.05 -27.45 8.98
CA GLU A 285 123.39 -26.63 10.16
C GLU A 285 122.48 -25.39 10.25
N CYS A 286 122.19 -24.73 9.12
CA CYS A 286 121.29 -23.57 9.05
C CYS A 286 119.81 -23.92 9.35
N GLN A 287 119.33 -25.11 8.97
CA GLN A 287 117.94 -25.52 9.23
C GLN A 287 117.63 -25.67 10.73
N LYS A 288 118.61 -26.05 11.54
CA LYS A 288 118.40 -26.21 12.98
C LYS A 288 118.15 -24.88 13.68
N GLU A 289 118.89 -23.83 13.33
CA GLU A 289 118.72 -22.49 13.90
C GLU A 289 117.44 -21.79 13.41
N PHE A 290 116.97 -22.11 12.21
CA PHE A 290 115.72 -21.58 11.66
C PHE A 290 114.47 -22.12 12.39
N HIS A 291 114.44 -23.42 12.68
CA HIS A 291 113.28 -24.04 13.34
C HIS A 291 113.11 -23.66 14.82
N GLU A 292 114.18 -23.34 15.55
CA GLU A 292 114.08 -22.79 16.90
C GLU A 292 113.43 -21.39 16.92
N ARG A 293 113.60 -20.61 15.85
CA ARG A 293 113.03 -19.26 15.72
C ARG A 293 111.56 -19.28 15.29
N GLU A 294 111.20 -20.12 14.31
CA GLU A 294 109.81 -20.31 13.87
C GLU A 294 108.89 -20.80 15.00
N LEU A 295 109.38 -21.66 15.90
CA LEU A 295 108.58 -22.15 17.03
C LEU A 295 108.22 -21.06 18.04
N LEU A 296 109.08 -20.04 18.20
CA LEU A 296 108.80 -18.91 19.09
C LEU A 296 107.78 -17.94 18.46
N GLU A 297 107.94 -17.61 17.18
CA GLU A 297 107.03 -16.71 16.45
C GLU A 297 105.62 -17.30 16.28
N LEU A 298 105.52 -18.61 16.07
CA LEU A 298 104.24 -19.30 15.94
C LEU A 298 103.45 -19.32 17.27
N ALA A 299 104.14 -19.44 18.41
CA ALA A 299 103.51 -19.39 19.74
C ALA A 299 102.89 -18.01 20.03
N GLU A 300 103.60 -16.92 19.73
CA GLU A 300 103.09 -15.55 19.87
C GLU A 300 101.90 -15.26 18.92
N ALA A 301 101.96 -15.75 17.67
CA ALA A 301 100.88 -15.60 16.71
C ALA A 301 99.60 -16.36 17.10
N PHE A 302 99.72 -17.50 17.79
CA PHE A 302 98.57 -18.23 18.32
C PHE A 302 97.93 -17.49 19.50
N GLU A 303 98.72 -16.92 20.40
CA GLU A 303 98.20 -16.16 21.56
C GLU A 303 97.39 -14.93 21.11
N GLN A 304 97.88 -14.21 20.08
CA GLN A 304 97.15 -13.08 19.47
C GLN A 304 95.85 -13.51 18.76
N LYS A 305 95.86 -14.64 18.05
CA LYS A 305 94.64 -15.17 17.40
C LYS A 305 93.59 -15.62 18.41
N VAL A 306 93.99 -16.20 19.54
CA VAL A 306 93.08 -16.60 20.62
C VAL A 306 92.42 -15.35 21.24
N GLN A 307 93.17 -14.28 21.49
CA GLN A 307 92.59 -13.01 21.97
C GLN A 307 91.60 -12.39 20.96
N ALA A 308 91.96 -12.34 19.67
CA ALA A 308 91.09 -11.78 18.63
C ALA A 308 89.77 -12.55 18.47
N ILE A 309 89.79 -13.87 18.62
CA ILE A 309 88.58 -14.70 18.58
C ILE A 309 87.73 -14.50 19.84
N GLN A 310 88.36 -14.36 21.02
CA GLN A 310 87.63 -14.06 22.26
C GLN A 310 86.90 -12.70 22.19
N GLU A 311 87.54 -11.66 21.64
CA GLU A 311 86.89 -10.35 21.40
C GLU A 311 85.73 -10.44 20.39
N GLN A 312 85.87 -11.25 19.32
CA GLN A 312 84.78 -11.45 18.36
C GLN A 312 83.59 -12.22 18.95
N ILE A 313 83.85 -13.21 19.82
CA ILE A 313 82.80 -13.95 20.53
C ILE A 313 82.05 -13.00 21.47
N GLU A 314 82.75 -12.17 22.25
CA GLU A 314 82.13 -11.19 23.15
C GLU A 314 81.28 -10.16 22.39
N LYS A 315 81.70 -9.77 21.17
CA LYS A 315 80.94 -8.87 20.31
C LYS A 315 79.66 -9.50 19.77
N ILE A 316 79.73 -10.74 19.28
CA ILE A 316 78.57 -11.49 18.79
C ILE A 316 77.59 -11.81 19.94
N GLU A 317 78.08 -12.15 21.13
CA GLU A 317 77.22 -12.39 22.31
C GLU A 317 76.44 -11.14 22.72
N ASN A 318 77.06 -9.95 22.62
CA ASN A 318 76.37 -8.68 22.86
C ASN A 318 75.32 -8.36 21.78
N GLU A 319 75.63 -8.57 20.49
CA GLU A 319 74.70 -8.39 19.38
C GLU A 319 73.50 -9.36 19.47
N LEU A 320 73.75 -10.62 19.82
CA LEU A 320 72.71 -11.63 20.06
C LEU A 320 71.82 -11.24 21.24
N GLY A 321 72.41 -10.71 22.32
CA GLY A 321 71.67 -10.19 23.48
C GLY A 321 70.74 -9.02 23.15
N GLU A 322 71.16 -8.11 22.24
CA GLU A 322 70.30 -7.03 21.73
C GLU A 322 69.17 -7.57 20.83
N GLU A 323 69.48 -8.47 19.89
CA GLU A 323 68.47 -9.12 19.03
C GLU A 323 67.43 -9.88 19.87
N GLN A 324 67.84 -10.54 20.95
CA GLN A 324 66.94 -11.30 21.80
C GLN A 324 66.02 -10.39 22.63
N LYS A 325 66.48 -9.19 23.02
CA LYS A 325 65.62 -8.15 23.61
C LYS A 325 64.60 -7.63 22.59
N VAL A 326 65.01 -7.37 21.34
CA VAL A 326 64.11 -6.92 20.27
C VAL A 326 63.07 -7.99 19.92
N LYS A 327 63.49 -9.25 19.81
CA LYS A 327 62.60 -10.40 19.57
C LYS A 327 61.60 -10.60 20.71
N SER A 328 62.04 -10.44 21.97
CA SER A 328 61.15 -10.52 23.13
C SER A 328 60.12 -9.38 23.11
N ALA A 329 60.53 -8.15 22.78
CA ALA A 329 59.62 -7.00 22.65
C ALA A 329 58.61 -7.18 21.50
N LEU A 330 59.04 -7.70 20.35
CA LEU A 330 58.14 -8.01 19.22
C LEU A 330 57.18 -9.15 19.55
N SER A 331 57.64 -10.19 20.24
CA SER A 331 56.78 -11.29 20.70
C SER A 331 55.72 -10.80 21.69
N GLU A 332 56.08 -9.87 22.58
CA GLU A 332 55.13 -9.25 23.52
C GLU A 332 54.11 -8.34 22.79
N GLN A 333 54.53 -7.62 21.75
CA GLN A 333 53.63 -6.84 20.91
C GLN A 333 52.70 -7.72 20.07
N CYS A 334 53.19 -8.83 19.51
CA CYS A 334 52.37 -9.81 18.79
C CYS A 334 51.37 -10.49 19.72
N ALA A 335 51.76 -10.82 20.95
CA ALA A 335 50.84 -11.33 21.97
C ALA A 335 49.75 -10.31 22.30
N LYS A 336 50.12 -9.03 22.55
CA LYS A 336 49.15 -7.94 22.77
C LYS A 336 48.22 -7.74 21.58
N LEU A 337 48.73 -7.79 20.34
CA LEU A 337 47.90 -7.71 19.13
C LEU A 337 46.95 -8.90 19.00
N SER A 338 47.42 -10.12 19.28
CA SER A 338 46.58 -11.32 19.26
C SER A 338 45.50 -11.28 20.36
N ASP A 339 45.82 -10.76 21.54
CA ASP A 339 44.84 -10.53 22.62
C ASP A 339 43.82 -9.45 22.22
N ILE A 340 44.25 -8.39 21.53
CA ILE A 340 43.34 -7.36 20.98
C ILE A 340 42.43 -7.96 19.91
N PHE A 341 42.97 -8.71 18.94
CA PHE A 341 42.16 -9.33 17.89
C PHE A 341 41.18 -10.35 18.45
N SER A 342 41.60 -11.17 19.41
CA SER A 342 40.70 -12.14 20.04
C SER A 342 39.64 -11.49 20.94
N ALA A 343 39.97 -10.38 21.63
CA ALA A 343 38.98 -9.56 22.32
C ALA A 343 37.99 -8.90 21.33
N GLN A 344 38.50 -8.37 20.21
CA GLN A 344 37.70 -7.72 19.18
C GLN A 344 36.80 -8.70 18.43
N SER A 345 37.28 -9.92 18.12
CA SER A 345 36.45 -10.98 17.55
C SER A 345 35.40 -11.48 18.53
N ARG A 346 35.71 -11.58 19.83
CA ARG A 346 34.68 -11.86 20.86
C ARG A 346 33.64 -10.75 20.94
N GLU A 347 34.07 -9.49 20.88
CA GLU A 347 33.16 -8.35 20.90
C GLU A 347 32.33 -8.30 19.60
N GLU A 348 32.88 -8.63 18.44
CA GLU A 348 32.14 -8.80 17.19
C GLU A 348 31.12 -9.95 17.27
N ASP A 349 31.51 -11.10 17.81
CA ASP A 349 30.61 -12.24 18.02
C ASP A 349 29.49 -11.92 19.02
N ASP A 350 29.81 -11.23 20.11
CA ASP A 350 28.83 -10.74 21.10
C ASP A 350 27.91 -9.68 20.48
N MET A 351 28.43 -8.79 19.63
CA MET A 351 27.65 -7.80 18.87
C MET A 351 26.75 -8.46 17.83
N ILE A 352 27.19 -9.55 17.17
CA ILE A 352 26.37 -10.34 16.26
C ILE A 352 25.29 -11.09 17.04
N ALA A 353 25.62 -11.67 18.20
CA ALA A 353 24.65 -12.31 19.08
C ALA A 353 23.61 -11.31 19.60
N GLU A 354 24.04 -10.12 20.01
CA GLU A 354 23.16 -9.00 20.37
C GLU A 354 22.32 -8.56 19.17
N GLN A 355 22.90 -8.37 17.99
CA GLN A 355 22.17 -7.99 16.77
C GLN A 355 21.11 -9.03 16.40
N ASN A 356 21.43 -10.32 16.53
CA ASN A 356 20.48 -11.41 16.30
C ASN A 356 19.38 -11.42 17.37
N SER A 357 19.73 -11.20 18.65
CA SER A 357 18.76 -11.09 19.74
C SER A 357 17.85 -9.85 19.57
N LEU A 358 18.40 -8.73 19.13
CA LEU A 358 17.68 -7.49 18.83
C LEU A 358 16.83 -7.66 17.58
N SER A 359 17.30 -8.36 16.56
CA SER A 359 16.52 -8.67 15.35
C SER A 359 15.36 -9.60 15.68
N LYS A 360 15.58 -10.60 16.52
CA LYS A 360 14.51 -11.49 17.01
C LYS A 360 13.50 -10.73 17.86
N ARG A 361 13.95 -9.89 18.80
CA ARG A 361 13.09 -8.99 19.58
C ARG A 361 12.36 -7.97 18.72
N LEU A 362 12.99 -7.47 17.66
CA LEU A 362 12.38 -6.55 16.70
C LEU A 362 11.30 -7.27 15.90
N GLU A 363 11.53 -8.52 15.51
CA GLU A 363 10.55 -9.33 14.80
C GLU A 363 9.37 -9.73 15.71
N GLU A 364 9.65 -10.15 16.95
CA GLU A 364 8.61 -10.38 17.98
C GLU A 364 7.84 -9.09 18.28
N SER A 365 8.50 -7.94 18.38
CA SER A 365 7.87 -6.63 18.54
C SER A 365 7.04 -6.24 17.33
N LYS A 366 7.50 -6.50 16.10
CA LYS A 366 6.71 -6.29 14.88
C LYS A 366 5.49 -7.19 14.84
N GLN A 367 5.61 -8.46 15.25
CA GLN A 367 4.49 -9.38 15.33
C GLN A 367 3.47 -8.92 16.37
N ILE A 368 3.92 -8.47 17.55
CA ILE A 368 3.03 -7.87 18.56
C ILE A 368 2.43 -6.57 18.02
N GLN A 369 3.18 -5.73 17.30
CA GLN A 369 2.64 -4.53 16.65
C GLN A 369 1.62 -4.86 15.57
N ASP A 370 1.82 -5.90 14.78
CA ASP A 370 0.87 -6.36 13.77
C ASP A 370 -0.39 -6.93 14.43
N GLU A 371 -0.24 -7.72 15.50
CA GLU A 371 -1.36 -8.19 16.33
C GLU A 371 -2.10 -7.03 17.01
N ASP A 372 -1.39 -6.03 17.50
CA ASP A 372 -1.94 -4.79 18.05
C ASP A 372 -2.60 -3.97 16.96
N ILE A 373 -2.06 -3.87 15.74
CA ILE A 373 -2.69 -3.19 14.61
C ILE A 373 -3.98 -3.91 14.23
N ILE A 374 -3.99 -5.25 14.22
CA ILE A 374 -5.19 -6.05 13.98
C ILE A 374 -6.20 -5.85 15.12
N SER A 375 -5.75 -5.85 16.37
CA SER A 375 -6.60 -5.64 17.55
C SER A 375 -7.14 -4.22 17.63
N ILE A 376 -6.34 -3.22 17.31
CA ILE A 376 -6.72 -1.81 17.14
C ILE A 376 -7.68 -1.67 15.96
N ALA A 377 -7.49 -2.39 14.85
CA ALA A 377 -8.41 -2.37 13.74
C ALA A 377 -9.77 -2.98 14.15
N LYS A 378 -9.77 -4.08 14.90
CA LYS A 378 -10.98 -4.69 15.48
C LYS A 378 -11.65 -3.75 16.49
N LEU A 379 -10.89 -3.11 17.39
CA LEU A 379 -11.40 -2.13 18.35
C LEU A 379 -11.89 -0.86 17.65
N LYS A 380 -11.21 -0.36 16.61
CA LYS A 380 -11.67 0.76 15.78
C LYS A 380 -12.95 0.41 15.04
N TYR A 381 -13.07 -0.81 14.53
CA TYR A 381 -14.29 -1.29 13.91
C TYR A 381 -15.42 -1.37 14.93
N ALA A 382 -15.17 -1.92 16.13
CA ALA A 382 -16.13 -1.97 17.22
C ALA A 382 -16.53 -0.57 17.70
N ILE A 383 -15.58 0.36 17.89
CA ILE A 383 -15.85 1.77 18.24
C ILE A 383 -16.63 2.46 17.12
N LYS A 384 -16.33 2.20 15.84
CA LYS A 384 -17.07 2.75 14.70
C LYS A 384 -18.50 2.20 14.65
N ASN A 385 -18.71 0.92 14.96
CA ASN A 385 -20.03 0.33 15.12
C ASN A 385 -20.79 0.96 16.28
N ILE A 386 -20.20 0.99 17.48
CA ILE A 386 -20.81 1.58 18.67
C ILE A 386 -21.11 3.08 18.44
N LYS A 387 -20.21 3.85 17.81
CA LYS A 387 -20.45 5.25 17.42
C LYS A 387 -21.59 5.40 16.41
N ARG A 388 -21.73 4.46 15.47
CA ARG A 388 -22.84 4.45 14.52
C ARG A 388 -24.16 4.16 15.25
N GLU A 389 -24.17 3.19 16.15
CA GLU A 389 -25.33 2.84 16.96
C GLU A 389 -25.72 3.97 17.93
N THR A 390 -24.76 4.61 18.61
CA THR A 390 -25.02 5.80 19.43
C THR A 390 -25.46 7.00 18.61
N GLY A 391 -24.92 7.17 17.38
CA GLY A 391 -25.40 8.19 16.44
C GLY A 391 -26.84 7.95 16.00
N GLN A 392 -27.17 6.72 15.60
CA GLN A 392 -28.53 6.33 15.25
C GLN A 392 -29.50 6.48 16.42
N LEU A 393 -29.10 6.10 17.64
CA LEU A 393 -29.89 6.31 18.85
C LEU A 393 -30.07 7.81 19.15
N HIS A 394 -29.04 8.63 18.95
CA HIS A 394 -29.12 10.08 19.13
C HIS A 394 -30.06 10.71 18.11
N ASP A 395 -29.94 10.35 16.83
CA ASP A 395 -30.82 10.80 15.75
C ASP A 395 -32.28 10.36 15.99
N ALA A 396 -32.49 9.11 16.42
CA ALA A 396 -33.80 8.61 16.81
C ALA A 396 -34.39 9.40 17.99
N ASN A 397 -33.56 9.77 18.98
CA ASN A 397 -33.99 10.56 20.11
C ASN A 397 -34.32 12.02 19.71
N ILE A 398 -33.58 12.61 18.76
CA ILE A 398 -33.90 13.93 18.18
C ILE A 398 -35.24 13.86 17.44
N ILE A 399 -35.43 12.87 16.56
CA ILE A 399 -36.67 12.68 15.82
C ILE A 399 -37.83 12.47 16.79
N SER A 400 -37.66 11.64 17.82
CA SER A 400 -38.68 11.41 18.84
C SER A 400 -39.01 12.69 19.62
N ALA A 401 -38.01 13.47 20.03
CA ALA A 401 -38.23 14.74 20.71
C ALA A 401 -38.96 15.75 19.81
N ASP A 402 -38.65 15.78 18.51
CA ASP A 402 -39.29 16.71 17.56
C ASP A 402 -40.73 16.28 17.20
N VAL A 403 -41.00 14.97 17.15
CA VAL A 403 -42.36 14.42 17.07
C VAL A 403 -43.16 14.77 18.33
N PHE A 404 -42.61 14.56 19.53
CA PHE A 404 -43.28 14.95 20.78
C PHE A 404 -43.54 16.45 20.85
N ARG A 405 -42.60 17.29 20.37
CA ARG A 405 -42.78 18.74 20.29
C ARG A 405 -43.89 19.14 19.33
N LYS A 406 -43.97 18.52 18.14
CA LYS A 406 -45.04 18.75 17.17
C LYS A 406 -46.41 18.32 17.72
N SER A 407 -46.49 17.15 18.34
CA SER A 407 -47.74 16.68 18.96
C SER A 407 -48.19 17.60 20.10
N THR A 408 -47.25 18.12 20.90
CA THR A 408 -47.58 19.11 21.95
C THR A 408 -48.14 20.40 21.35
N LEU A 409 -47.52 20.93 20.28
CA LEU A 409 -48.00 22.13 19.57
C LEU A 409 -49.35 21.92 18.90
N GLU A 410 -49.60 20.73 18.33
CA GLU A 410 -50.87 20.39 17.70
C GLU A 410 -52.00 20.28 18.73
N LEU A 411 -51.72 19.68 19.89
CA LEU A 411 -52.65 19.65 21.02
C LEU A 411 -52.94 21.06 21.57
N GLU A 412 -51.93 21.92 21.69
CA GLU A 412 -52.11 23.33 22.07
C GLU A 412 -52.97 24.09 21.04
N GLY A 413 -52.77 23.84 19.74
CA GLY A 413 -53.56 24.43 18.66
C GLY A 413 -55.02 23.95 18.62
N GLN A 414 -55.26 22.66 18.88
CA GLN A 414 -56.61 22.11 19.02
C GLN A 414 -57.33 22.70 20.24
N LEU A 415 -56.63 22.83 21.37
CA LEU A 415 -57.16 23.44 22.59
C LEU A 415 -57.58 24.90 22.35
N ALA A 416 -56.78 25.67 21.59
CA ALA A 416 -57.09 27.04 21.20
C ALA A 416 -58.34 27.13 20.30
N LYS A 417 -58.45 26.26 19.28
CA LYS A 417 -59.64 26.19 18.41
C LYS A 417 -60.90 25.83 19.20
N HIS A 418 -60.81 24.85 20.10
CA HIS A 418 -61.95 24.42 20.91
C HIS A 418 -62.40 25.53 21.88
N ASN A 419 -61.46 26.31 22.43
CA ASN A 419 -61.76 27.47 23.27
C ASN A 419 -62.48 28.60 22.52
N ILE A 420 -62.20 28.80 21.23
CA ILE A 420 -62.90 29.81 20.39
C ILE A 420 -64.33 29.35 20.08
N SER A 421 -64.53 28.06 19.77
CA SER A 421 -65.85 27.51 19.43
C SER A 421 -66.80 27.32 20.62
N ARG A 422 -66.26 27.23 21.84
CA ARG A 422 -67.05 26.99 23.07
C ARG A 422 -68.16 28.03 23.34
N PRO A 423 -67.92 29.35 23.26
CA PRO A 423 -69.00 30.34 23.44
C PRO A 423 -70.08 30.27 22.36
N GLU A 424 -69.74 29.88 21.12
CA GLU A 424 -70.70 29.72 20.02
C GLU A 424 -71.65 28.55 20.30
N PHE A 425 -71.11 27.40 20.72
CA PHE A 425 -71.91 26.25 21.12
C PHE A 425 -72.74 26.50 22.40
N GLU A 426 -72.23 27.27 23.35
CA GLU A 426 -73.00 27.64 24.56
C GLU A 426 -74.19 28.57 24.23
N ALA A 427 -74.02 29.50 23.28
CA ALA A 427 -75.11 30.35 22.80
C ALA A 427 -76.18 29.54 22.04
N GLU A 428 -75.77 28.59 21.20
CA GLU A 428 -76.68 27.72 20.46
C GLU A 428 -77.48 26.80 21.39
N ARG A 429 -76.82 26.22 22.41
CA ARG A 429 -77.48 25.40 23.43
C ARG A 429 -78.53 26.16 24.21
N GLU A 430 -78.25 27.41 24.59
CA GLU A 430 -79.22 28.24 25.34
C GLU A 430 -80.44 28.60 24.47
N LYS A 431 -80.22 28.82 23.18
CA LYS A 431 -81.30 29.07 22.20
C LYS A 431 -82.24 27.87 22.07
N ILE A 432 -81.68 26.66 21.93
CA ILE A 432 -82.46 25.41 21.87
C ILE A 432 -83.23 25.18 23.18
N ARG A 433 -82.61 25.49 24.33
CA ARG A 433 -83.23 25.32 25.65
C ARG A 433 -84.45 26.22 25.85
N GLN A 434 -84.40 27.46 25.37
CA GLN A 434 -85.54 28.37 25.40
C GLN A 434 -86.67 27.86 24.49
N SER A 435 -86.35 27.40 23.27
CA SER A 435 -87.34 26.83 22.35
C SER A 435 -88.03 25.56 22.90
N LEU A 436 -87.30 24.72 23.62
CA LEU A 436 -87.88 23.54 24.28
C LEU A 436 -88.82 23.90 25.42
N LYS A 437 -88.54 24.98 26.16
CA LYS A 437 -89.38 25.44 27.25
C LYS A 437 -90.71 26.01 26.74
N THR A 438 -90.66 26.83 25.69
CA THR A 438 -91.87 27.37 25.07
C THR A 438 -92.75 26.27 24.49
N LEU A 439 -92.16 25.28 23.83
CA LEU A 439 -92.89 24.15 23.25
C LEU A 439 -93.62 23.31 24.32
N LYS A 440 -93.00 23.13 25.50
CA LYS A 440 -93.63 22.40 26.61
C LYS A 440 -94.84 23.15 27.19
N GLU A 441 -94.73 24.46 27.37
CA GLU A 441 -95.83 25.29 27.88
C GLU A 441 -97.03 25.29 26.90
N GLU A 442 -96.75 25.31 25.59
CA GLU A 442 -97.79 25.19 24.55
C GLU A 442 -98.47 23.81 24.56
N HIS A 443 -97.71 22.74 24.72
CA HIS A 443 -98.26 21.39 24.74
C HIS A 443 -99.16 21.15 25.96
N GLU A 444 -98.76 21.66 27.13
CA GLU A 444 -99.52 21.51 28.36
C GLU A 444 -100.87 22.26 28.31
N GLN A 445 -100.91 23.41 27.63
CA GLN A 445 -102.14 24.15 27.37
C GLN A 445 -103.07 23.39 26.42
N HIS A 446 -102.53 22.84 25.34
CA HIS A 446 -103.30 22.05 24.36
C HIS A 446 -103.93 20.79 24.98
N VAL A 447 -103.24 20.12 25.90
CA VAL A 447 -103.76 18.93 26.61
C VAL A 447 -104.92 19.30 27.54
N LYS A 448 -104.86 20.44 28.24
CA LYS A 448 -105.97 20.90 29.10
C LYS A 448 -107.24 21.18 28.27
N GLU A 449 -107.08 21.81 27.12
CA GLU A 449 -108.20 22.13 26.22
C GLU A 449 -108.84 20.85 25.65
N MET A 450 -108.03 19.90 25.17
CA MET A 450 -108.51 18.62 24.64
C MET A 450 -109.34 17.83 25.67
N ASN A 451 -108.88 17.79 26.92
CA ASN A 451 -109.59 17.07 27.97
C ASN A 451 -110.95 17.70 28.30
N THR A 452 -111.04 19.03 28.34
CA THR A 452 -112.34 19.71 28.54
C THR A 452 -113.33 19.48 27.39
N ALA A 453 -112.84 19.30 26.15
CA ALA A 453 -113.68 19.00 24.99
C ALA A 453 -114.23 17.56 25.02
N ILE A 454 -113.43 16.59 25.46
CA ILE A 454 -113.83 15.19 25.59
C ILE A 454 -114.97 15.03 26.60
N GLU A 455 -114.85 15.67 27.78
CA GLU A 455 -115.89 15.62 28.82
C GLU A 455 -117.24 16.19 28.34
N GLN A 456 -117.22 17.24 27.52
CA GLN A 456 -118.42 17.83 26.94
C GLN A 456 -119.07 16.92 25.90
N THR A 457 -118.27 16.25 25.07
CA THR A 457 -118.75 15.36 23.99
C THR A 457 -119.42 14.11 24.56
N GLN A 458 -118.88 13.57 25.67
CA GLN A 458 -119.44 12.40 26.36
C GLN A 458 -120.83 12.68 26.96
N LYS A 459 -121.02 13.85 27.61
CA LYS A 459 -122.34 14.27 28.12
C LYS A 459 -123.41 14.34 27.01
N ARG A 460 -123.02 14.77 25.81
CA ARG A 460 -123.93 14.92 24.66
C ARG A 460 -124.41 13.58 24.11
N TYR A 461 -123.57 12.56 24.16
CA TYR A 461 -123.89 11.20 23.70
C TYR A 461 -124.95 10.54 24.59
N GLU A 462 -124.91 10.75 25.91
CA GLU A 462 -125.90 10.21 26.86
C GLU A 462 -127.32 10.80 26.67
N GLU A 463 -127.44 12.01 26.14
CA GLU A 463 -128.72 12.67 25.88
C GLU A 463 -129.43 12.08 24.66
N LEU A 464 -128.70 11.84 23.55
CA LEU A 464 -129.22 11.28 22.30
C LEU A 464 -129.76 9.85 22.48
N LEU A 465 -129.09 9.05 23.31
CA LEU A 465 -129.52 7.69 23.70
C LEU A 465 -130.88 7.65 24.42
N LYS A 466 -131.31 8.74 25.07
CA LYS A 466 -132.65 8.84 25.68
C LYS A 466 -133.74 9.22 24.66
N GLU A 467 -133.35 9.81 23.54
CA GLU A 467 -134.23 10.29 22.47
C GLU A 467 -134.62 9.15 21.50
N GLU A 468 -133.67 8.26 21.22
CA GLU A 468 -133.86 7.05 20.40
C GLU A 468 -134.88 6.07 21.01
N LYS A 469 -134.88 5.91 22.35
CA LYS A 469 -135.84 5.05 23.08
C LYS A 469 -137.32 5.42 22.92
N LYS A 470 -137.66 6.60 22.38
CA LYS A 470 -139.06 7.05 22.23
C LYS A 470 -139.67 6.77 20.85
N LEU A 471 -138.89 6.38 19.85
CA LEU A 471 -139.35 6.24 18.46
C LEU A 471 -139.53 4.77 17.99
N GLN A 472 -139.42 3.81 18.90
CA GLN A 472 -139.42 2.36 18.60
C GLN A 472 -140.79 1.64 18.66
N ASP A 473 -141.92 2.36 18.64
CA ASP A 473 -143.26 1.75 18.52
C ASP A 473 -143.85 1.98 17.13
N HIS A 474 -143.43 1.26 16.08
CA HIS A 474 -144.23 1.06 14.84
C HIS A 474 -143.81 -0.25 14.13
N THR A 475 -144.60 -1.30 14.39
CA THR A 475 -144.38 -2.73 14.12
C THR A 475 -144.64 -3.18 12.67
N LEU A 476 -143.77 -2.76 11.74
CA LEU A 476 -143.55 -3.48 10.46
C LEU A 476 -142.05 -3.69 10.15
N LEU A 477 -141.16 -3.30 11.06
CA LEU A 477 -139.69 -3.47 10.98
C LEU A 477 -139.20 -4.90 11.31
N ASN A 478 -140.03 -5.73 11.96
CA ASN A 478 -139.57 -6.97 12.59
C ASN A 478 -139.22 -8.12 11.63
N SER A 479 -139.78 -8.20 10.41
CA SER A 479 -139.36 -9.25 9.46
C SER A 479 -138.07 -8.90 8.70
N VAL A 480 -137.77 -7.60 8.55
CA VAL A 480 -136.48 -7.13 8.01
C VAL A 480 -135.39 -7.28 9.07
N ILE A 481 -135.72 -7.07 10.35
CA ILE A 481 -134.80 -7.29 11.47
C ILE A 481 -134.32 -8.75 11.53
N GLU A 482 -135.17 -9.75 11.31
CA GLU A 482 -134.75 -11.16 11.41
C GLU A 482 -133.74 -11.56 10.31
N GLY A 483 -133.93 -11.04 9.08
CA GLY A 483 -132.95 -11.17 8.00
C GLY A 483 -131.63 -10.46 8.30
N LEU A 484 -131.71 -9.21 8.78
CA LEU A 484 -130.54 -8.43 9.19
C LEU A 484 -129.83 -9.02 10.41
N THR A 485 -130.54 -9.70 11.31
CA THR A 485 -129.93 -10.32 12.51
C THR A 485 -129.12 -11.56 12.15
N ASN A 486 -129.57 -12.34 11.17
CA ASN A 486 -128.79 -13.48 10.65
C ASN A 486 -127.58 -13.01 9.84
N GLU A 487 -127.69 -11.94 9.05
CA GLU A 487 -126.51 -11.30 8.42
C GLU A 487 -125.57 -10.68 9.46
N LEU A 488 -126.09 -10.04 10.52
CA LEU A 488 -125.28 -9.43 11.57
C LEU A 488 -124.52 -10.46 12.39
N THR A 489 -125.14 -11.60 12.73
CA THR A 489 -124.47 -12.69 13.46
C THR A 489 -123.39 -13.36 12.62
N SER A 490 -123.65 -13.61 11.32
CA SER A 490 -122.63 -14.11 10.40
C SER A 490 -121.47 -13.13 10.26
N THR A 491 -121.75 -11.83 10.11
CA THR A 491 -120.71 -10.79 9.97
C THR A 491 -119.96 -10.49 11.27
N GLU A 492 -120.58 -10.65 12.44
CA GLU A 492 -119.90 -10.59 13.74
C GLU A 492 -118.99 -11.80 13.98
N GLU A 493 -119.42 -13.01 13.59
CA GLU A 493 -118.57 -14.20 13.66
C GLU A 493 -117.39 -14.09 12.70
N ASP A 494 -117.61 -13.61 11.46
CA ASP A 494 -116.55 -13.28 10.51
C ASP A 494 -115.63 -12.18 11.08
N GLY A 495 -116.19 -11.15 11.72
CA GLY A 495 -115.44 -10.05 12.34
C GLY A 495 -114.58 -10.49 13.53
N LYS A 496 -115.10 -11.34 14.42
CA LYS A 496 -114.33 -11.93 15.54
C LYS A 496 -113.27 -12.91 15.06
N GLN A 497 -113.57 -13.70 14.03
CA GLN A 497 -112.58 -14.56 13.39
C GLN A 497 -111.47 -13.72 12.73
N MET A 498 -111.84 -12.59 12.12
CA MET A 498 -110.88 -11.67 11.51
C MET A 498 -110.04 -10.93 12.56
N GLU A 499 -110.63 -10.51 13.68
CA GLU A 499 -109.91 -9.91 14.81
C GLU A 499 -108.93 -10.91 15.45
N THR A 500 -109.35 -12.15 15.69
CA THR A 500 -108.46 -13.20 16.20
C THR A 500 -107.35 -13.55 15.21
N ASN A 501 -107.63 -13.56 13.91
CA ASN A 501 -106.62 -13.71 12.86
C ASN A 501 -105.63 -12.53 12.86
N TYR A 502 -106.10 -11.29 12.90
CA TYR A 502 -105.24 -10.10 12.94
C TYR A 502 -104.42 -10.02 14.23
N GLN A 503 -104.98 -10.44 15.36
CA GLN A 503 -104.26 -10.47 16.63
C GLN A 503 -103.17 -11.56 16.63
N ALA A 504 -103.44 -12.72 16.04
CA ALA A 504 -102.44 -13.75 15.81
C ALA A 504 -101.34 -13.29 14.84
N GLU A 505 -101.71 -12.59 13.75
CA GLU A 505 -100.80 -12.03 12.76
C GLU A 505 -99.93 -10.91 13.37
N LEU A 506 -100.51 -10.01 14.17
CA LEU A 506 -99.78 -8.99 14.92
C LEU A 506 -98.79 -9.62 15.91
N GLN A 507 -99.19 -10.67 16.63
CA GLN A 507 -98.27 -11.39 17.53
C GLN A 507 -97.15 -12.09 16.75
N GLN A 508 -97.44 -12.65 15.59
CA GLN A 508 -96.43 -13.25 14.72
C GLN A 508 -95.45 -12.19 14.20
N LEU A 509 -95.96 -11.09 13.64
CA LEU A 509 -95.15 -9.96 13.15
C LEU A 509 -94.31 -9.33 14.27
N THR A 510 -94.84 -9.25 15.50
CA THR A 510 -94.09 -8.75 16.66
C THR A 510 -92.94 -9.70 17.01
N ARG A 511 -93.18 -11.02 17.07
CA ARG A 511 -92.10 -12.00 17.31
C ARG A 511 -91.07 -12.01 16.18
N GLU A 512 -91.51 -11.86 14.93
CA GLU A 512 -90.63 -11.73 13.78
C GLU A 512 -89.78 -10.45 13.85
N ALA A 513 -90.38 -9.31 14.21
CA ALA A 513 -89.66 -8.05 14.40
C ALA A 513 -88.64 -8.13 15.55
N GLU A 514 -89.01 -8.71 16.69
CA GLU A 514 -88.09 -8.96 17.82
C GLU A 514 -86.95 -9.89 17.41
N SER A 515 -87.24 -10.97 16.69
CA SER A 515 -86.23 -11.90 16.16
C SER A 515 -85.29 -11.20 15.17
N ILE A 516 -85.82 -10.40 14.24
CA ILE A 516 -85.02 -9.62 13.28
C ILE A 516 -84.12 -8.65 14.03
N THR A 517 -84.65 -7.90 14.99
CA THR A 517 -83.89 -6.94 15.80
C THR A 517 -82.76 -7.63 16.57
N GLN A 518 -83.03 -8.78 17.19
CA GLN A 518 -82.02 -9.57 17.90
C GLN A 518 -80.93 -10.08 16.94
N THR A 519 -81.31 -10.62 15.78
CA THR A 519 -80.33 -11.04 14.76
C THR A 519 -79.53 -9.88 14.20
N GLN A 520 -80.12 -8.67 14.08
CA GLN A 520 -79.42 -7.48 13.65
C GLN A 520 -78.38 -7.03 14.68
N MET A 521 -78.71 -7.03 15.98
CA MET A 521 -77.75 -6.74 17.06
C MET A 521 -76.59 -7.76 17.10
N GLU A 522 -76.89 -9.05 16.94
CA GLU A 522 -75.87 -10.11 16.86
C GLU A 522 -74.96 -9.91 15.65
N LYS A 523 -75.54 -9.57 14.49
CA LYS A 523 -74.78 -9.27 13.26
C LYS A 523 -73.94 -7.99 13.39
N GLU A 524 -74.45 -6.94 14.02
CA GLU A 524 -73.66 -5.73 14.32
C GLU A 524 -72.48 -6.03 15.24
N GLN A 525 -72.66 -6.87 16.26
CA GLN A 525 -71.56 -7.31 17.12
C GLN A 525 -70.54 -8.17 16.37
N GLU A 526 -70.98 -9.12 15.55
CA GLU A 526 -70.10 -9.93 14.69
C GLU A 526 -69.30 -9.04 13.72
N LEU A 527 -69.96 -8.07 13.08
CA LEU A 527 -69.33 -7.12 12.17
C LEU A 527 -68.30 -6.26 12.89
N LYS A 528 -68.60 -5.77 14.09
CA LYS A 528 -67.67 -4.95 14.88
C LYS A 528 -66.42 -5.73 15.31
N VAL A 529 -66.58 -7.02 15.64
CA VAL A 529 -65.44 -7.92 15.93
C VAL A 529 -64.64 -8.19 14.65
N GLN A 530 -65.30 -8.43 13.52
CA GLN A 530 -64.63 -8.62 12.22
C GLN A 530 -63.88 -7.37 11.77
N GLU A 531 -64.48 -6.19 11.88
CA GLU A 531 -63.88 -4.90 11.55
C GLU A 531 -62.62 -4.66 12.38
N SER A 532 -62.68 -4.89 13.70
CA SER A 532 -61.49 -4.82 14.56
C SER A 532 -60.41 -5.84 14.17
N SER A 533 -60.80 -7.06 13.75
CA SER A 533 -59.84 -8.07 13.28
C SER A 533 -59.20 -7.70 11.93
N LEU A 534 -59.97 -7.06 11.03
CA LEU A 534 -59.50 -6.58 9.74
C LEU A 534 -58.58 -5.37 9.91
N GLU A 535 -58.91 -4.44 10.79
CA GLU A 535 -58.06 -3.28 11.11
C GLU A 535 -56.71 -3.71 11.71
N MET A 536 -56.70 -4.73 12.57
CA MET A 536 -55.45 -5.34 13.04
C MET A 536 -54.68 -6.05 11.91
N ALA A 537 -55.37 -6.76 11.02
CA ALA A 537 -54.74 -7.45 9.90
C ALA A 537 -54.15 -6.48 8.86
N GLU A 538 -54.84 -5.37 8.57
CA GLU A 538 -54.34 -4.29 7.73
C GLU A 538 -53.12 -3.62 8.36
N SER A 539 -53.17 -3.33 9.66
CA SER A 539 -52.03 -2.78 10.41
C SER A 539 -50.80 -3.71 10.36
N GLN A 540 -51.02 -5.03 10.49
CA GLN A 540 -49.95 -6.02 10.34
C GLN A 540 -49.43 -6.10 8.91
N PHE A 541 -50.31 -6.07 7.91
CA PHE A 541 -49.93 -6.08 6.50
C PHE A 541 -49.10 -4.85 6.14
N ASP A 542 -49.49 -3.66 6.57
CA ASP A 542 -48.72 -2.44 6.35
C ASP A 542 -47.35 -2.50 7.04
N THR A 543 -47.30 -3.05 8.25
CA THR A 543 -46.04 -3.28 8.97
C THR A 543 -45.11 -4.23 8.20
N GLU A 544 -45.64 -5.35 7.70
CA GLU A 544 -44.87 -6.31 6.89
C GLU A 544 -44.48 -5.74 5.52
N ARG A 545 -45.35 -4.94 4.89
CA ARG A 545 -45.04 -4.23 3.64
C ARG A 545 -43.86 -3.27 3.84
N LEU A 546 -43.86 -2.50 4.93
CA LEU A 546 -42.76 -1.59 5.29
C LEU A 546 -41.46 -2.36 5.58
N LYS A 547 -41.53 -3.49 6.30
CA LYS A 547 -40.37 -4.37 6.53
C LYS A 547 -39.82 -4.92 5.21
N HIS A 548 -40.69 -5.39 4.31
CA HIS A 548 -40.29 -5.90 3.01
C HIS A 548 -39.63 -4.83 2.14
N GLN A 549 -40.20 -3.61 2.09
CA GLN A 549 -39.61 -2.47 1.40
C GLN A 549 -38.23 -2.10 1.99
N THR A 550 -38.11 -2.11 3.31
CA THR A 550 -36.85 -1.85 4.02
C THR A 550 -35.79 -2.90 3.68
N LEU A 551 -36.16 -4.19 3.70
CA LEU A 551 -35.26 -5.29 3.32
C LEU A 551 -34.86 -5.20 1.85
N LYS A 552 -35.79 -4.90 0.94
CA LYS A 552 -35.50 -4.73 -0.49
C LYS A 552 -34.50 -3.59 -0.72
N ARG A 553 -34.65 -2.47 -0.01
CA ARG A 553 -33.67 -1.37 -0.03
C ARG A 553 -32.31 -1.83 0.48
N GLN A 554 -32.25 -2.52 1.62
CA GLN A 554 -31.00 -3.05 2.18
C GLN A 554 -30.32 -4.04 1.23
N ILE A 555 -31.06 -4.92 0.57
CA ILE A 555 -30.52 -5.86 -0.43
C ILE A 555 -29.91 -5.09 -1.60
N SER A 556 -30.61 -4.08 -2.13
CA SER A 556 -30.07 -3.26 -3.23
C SER A 556 -28.83 -2.45 -2.82
N GLU A 557 -28.75 -1.98 -1.57
CA GLU A 557 -27.58 -1.32 -1.01
C GLU A 557 -26.40 -2.30 -0.88
N LEU A 558 -26.66 -3.53 -0.42
CA LEU A 558 -25.65 -4.59 -0.32
C LEU A 558 -25.14 -5.06 -1.69
N GLU A 559 -26.02 -5.20 -2.69
CA GLU A 559 -25.63 -5.50 -4.08
C GLU A 559 -24.76 -4.39 -4.67
N ASN A 560 -25.13 -3.13 -4.46
CA ASN A 560 -24.32 -1.99 -4.90
C ASN A 560 -22.96 -1.96 -4.21
N GLN A 561 -22.90 -2.22 -2.90
CA GLN A 561 -21.64 -2.33 -2.16
C GLN A 561 -20.79 -3.49 -2.66
N LYS A 562 -21.39 -4.66 -2.92
CA LYS A 562 -20.70 -5.81 -3.51
C LYS A 562 -20.08 -5.46 -4.87
N ASN A 563 -20.86 -4.87 -5.77
CA ASN A 563 -20.38 -4.47 -7.10
C ASN A 563 -19.23 -3.46 -7.01
N HIS A 564 -19.33 -2.50 -6.08
CA HIS A 564 -18.26 -1.54 -5.82
C HIS A 564 -16.99 -2.20 -5.28
N LEU A 565 -17.12 -3.12 -4.33
CA LEU A 565 -16.00 -3.90 -3.80
C LEU A 565 -15.36 -4.78 -4.87
N GLU A 566 -16.15 -5.41 -5.73
CA GLU A 566 -15.66 -6.26 -6.81
C GLU A 566 -14.85 -5.47 -7.85
N LEU A 567 -15.33 -4.28 -8.23
CA LEU A 567 -14.57 -3.34 -9.08
C LEU A 567 -13.28 -2.86 -8.39
N SER A 568 -13.34 -2.60 -7.08
CA SER A 568 -12.17 -2.21 -6.28
C SER A 568 -11.13 -3.33 -6.20
N VAL A 569 -11.56 -4.57 -5.95
CA VAL A 569 -10.69 -5.75 -5.96
C VAL A 569 -10.05 -5.90 -7.33
N GLN A 570 -10.80 -5.85 -8.43
CA GLN A 570 -10.22 -5.92 -9.77
C GLN A 570 -9.21 -4.80 -10.05
N LYS A 571 -9.47 -3.58 -9.57
CA LYS A 571 -8.54 -2.44 -9.69
C LYS A 571 -7.26 -2.71 -8.90
N ILE A 572 -7.37 -3.15 -7.65
CA ILE A 572 -6.24 -3.50 -6.79
C ILE A 572 -5.45 -4.65 -7.42
N THR A 573 -6.09 -5.72 -7.90
CA THR A 573 -5.40 -6.85 -8.55
C THR A 573 -4.60 -6.39 -9.79
N ARG A 574 -5.17 -5.51 -10.62
CA ARG A 574 -4.43 -4.92 -11.77
C ARG A 574 -3.25 -4.06 -11.31
N GLN A 575 -3.42 -3.26 -10.27
CA GLN A 575 -2.35 -2.43 -9.70
C GLN A 575 -1.23 -3.28 -9.07
N THR A 576 -1.60 -4.31 -8.31
CA THR A 576 -0.66 -5.28 -7.73
C THR A 576 0.13 -6.00 -8.82
N ALA A 577 -0.54 -6.47 -9.88
CA ALA A 577 0.15 -7.06 -11.04
C ALA A 577 1.12 -6.08 -11.72
N ALA A 578 0.71 -4.82 -11.89
CA ALA A 578 1.56 -3.76 -12.46
C ALA A 578 2.74 -3.38 -11.56
N LEU A 579 2.62 -3.52 -10.24
CA LEU A 579 3.72 -3.30 -9.28
C LEU A 579 4.67 -4.50 -9.19
N ILE A 580 4.17 -5.71 -9.38
CA ILE A 580 4.96 -6.95 -9.34
C ILE A 580 5.78 -7.13 -10.63
N GLN A 581 5.23 -6.78 -11.80
CA GLN A 581 5.91 -6.93 -13.10
C GLN A 581 7.32 -6.30 -13.13
N PRO A 582 7.52 -5.02 -12.75
CA PRO A 582 8.85 -4.42 -12.69
C PRO A 582 9.80 -5.12 -11.73
N LYS A 583 9.29 -5.68 -10.62
CA LYS A 583 10.10 -6.45 -9.67
C LYS A 583 10.55 -7.77 -10.29
N ASP A 584 9.68 -8.44 -11.04
CA ASP A 584 10.01 -9.68 -11.75
C ASP A 584 10.96 -9.42 -12.93
N ASP A 585 10.80 -8.30 -13.64
CA ASP A 585 11.73 -7.81 -14.66
C ASP A 585 13.11 -7.55 -14.05
N LEU A 586 13.17 -6.77 -12.96
CA LEU A 586 14.42 -6.47 -12.27
C LEU A 586 15.08 -7.73 -11.70
N LYS A 587 14.29 -8.70 -11.22
CA LYS A 587 14.80 -10.00 -10.77
C LYS A 587 15.43 -10.80 -11.92
N ARG A 588 14.83 -10.78 -13.12
CA ARG A 588 15.40 -11.37 -14.33
C ARG A 588 16.69 -10.64 -14.76
N GLU A 589 16.68 -9.30 -14.78
CA GLU A 589 17.87 -8.50 -15.10
C GLU A 589 19.00 -8.76 -14.11
N LEU A 590 18.70 -8.83 -12.81
CA LEU A 590 19.69 -9.09 -11.77
C LEU A 590 20.22 -10.53 -11.84
N MET A 591 19.39 -11.50 -12.24
CA MET A 591 19.84 -12.88 -12.47
C MET A 591 20.81 -12.95 -13.67
N THR A 592 20.47 -12.31 -14.80
CA THR A 592 21.36 -12.25 -15.98
C THR A 592 22.65 -11.47 -15.71
N LEU A 593 22.59 -10.41 -14.91
CA LEU A 593 23.78 -9.64 -14.52
C LEU A 593 24.68 -10.46 -13.59
N ARG A 594 24.10 -11.21 -12.63
CA ARG A 594 24.85 -12.12 -11.76
C ARG A 594 25.51 -13.25 -12.55
N GLU A 595 24.81 -13.82 -13.52
CA GLU A 595 25.36 -14.85 -14.42
C GLU A 595 26.57 -14.31 -15.20
N LYS A 596 26.46 -13.14 -15.83
CA LYS A 596 27.57 -12.46 -16.50
C LYS A 596 28.75 -12.15 -15.57
N HIS A 597 28.48 -11.72 -14.34
CA HIS A 597 29.55 -11.49 -13.36
C HIS A 597 30.22 -12.78 -12.92
N MET A 598 29.49 -13.89 -12.77
CA MET A 598 30.08 -15.19 -12.48
C MET A 598 30.93 -15.69 -13.65
N GLU A 599 30.46 -15.55 -14.89
CA GLU A 599 31.26 -15.86 -16.09
C GLU A 599 32.56 -15.04 -16.12
N MET A 600 32.48 -13.74 -15.87
CA MET A 600 33.66 -12.86 -15.78
C MET A 600 34.61 -13.28 -14.67
N LEU A 601 34.10 -13.61 -13.48
CA LEU A 601 34.92 -14.10 -12.36
C LEU A 601 35.61 -15.42 -12.71
N THR A 602 34.92 -16.34 -13.38
CA THR A 602 35.52 -17.60 -13.83
C THR A 602 36.59 -17.38 -14.91
N ALA A 603 36.38 -16.44 -15.84
CA ALA A 603 37.37 -16.08 -16.84
C ALA A 603 38.62 -15.44 -16.20
N ASN A 604 38.41 -14.48 -15.29
CA ASN A 604 39.51 -13.85 -14.55
C ASN A 604 40.28 -14.86 -13.69
N ALA A 605 39.59 -15.80 -13.03
CA ALA A 605 40.24 -16.87 -12.27
C ALA A 605 41.06 -17.80 -13.18
N ALA A 606 40.57 -18.10 -14.39
CA ALA A 606 41.33 -18.87 -15.38
C ALA A 606 42.58 -18.12 -15.89
N GLU A 607 42.48 -16.81 -16.13
CA GLU A 607 43.61 -15.96 -16.48
C GLU A 607 44.65 -15.88 -15.35
N ILE A 608 44.21 -15.70 -14.09
CA ILE A 608 45.08 -15.70 -12.92
C ILE A 608 45.81 -17.04 -12.80
N ASN A 609 45.09 -18.17 -12.88
CA ASN A 609 45.71 -19.49 -12.85
C ASN A 609 46.72 -19.69 -13.99
N ALA A 610 46.44 -19.20 -15.19
CA ALA A 610 47.38 -19.26 -16.32
C ALA A 610 48.64 -18.43 -16.07
N VAL A 611 48.49 -17.24 -15.48
CA VAL A 611 49.63 -16.39 -15.07
C VAL A 611 50.43 -17.04 -13.95
N GLU A 612 49.78 -17.59 -12.92
CA GLU A 612 50.43 -18.32 -11.82
C GLU A 612 51.20 -19.54 -12.34
N THR A 613 50.61 -20.30 -13.27
CA THR A 613 51.28 -21.43 -13.94
C THR A 613 52.52 -20.95 -14.70
N ASN A 614 52.41 -19.87 -15.47
CA ASN A 614 53.56 -19.28 -16.18
C ASN A 614 54.64 -18.75 -15.22
N ILE A 615 54.27 -18.12 -14.09
CA ILE A 615 55.22 -17.66 -13.08
C ILE A 615 55.96 -18.85 -12.47
N TYR A 616 55.25 -19.92 -12.16
CA TYR A 616 55.83 -21.15 -11.64
C TYR A 616 56.80 -21.79 -12.65
N GLU A 617 56.38 -21.96 -13.91
CA GLU A 617 57.24 -22.50 -14.97
C GLU A 617 58.49 -21.65 -15.20
N ASN A 618 58.34 -20.32 -15.22
CA ASN A 618 59.47 -19.40 -15.30
C ASN A 618 60.39 -19.49 -14.09
N GLY A 619 59.84 -19.68 -12.88
CA GLY A 619 60.60 -19.92 -11.65
C GLY A 619 61.47 -21.17 -11.73
N VAL A 620 60.90 -22.29 -12.19
CA VAL A 620 61.63 -23.55 -12.41
C VAL A 620 62.71 -23.39 -13.49
N MET A 621 62.42 -22.66 -14.57
CA MET A 621 63.42 -22.36 -15.61
C MET A 621 64.55 -21.48 -15.07
N LEU A 622 64.23 -20.48 -14.26
CA LEU A 622 65.22 -19.62 -13.62
C LEU A 622 66.14 -20.41 -12.69
N GLU A 623 65.58 -21.27 -11.84
CA GLU A 623 66.38 -22.17 -10.98
C GLU A 623 67.31 -23.06 -11.80
N ARG A 624 66.83 -23.62 -12.92
CA ARG A 624 67.67 -24.43 -13.82
C ARG A 624 68.82 -23.61 -14.42
N VAL A 625 68.53 -22.38 -14.87
CA VAL A 625 69.55 -21.47 -15.40
C VAL A 625 70.55 -21.06 -14.31
N MET A 626 70.09 -20.82 -13.08
CA MET A 626 70.96 -20.51 -11.95
C MET A 626 71.90 -21.67 -11.62
N MET A 627 71.39 -22.91 -11.56
CA MET A 627 72.22 -24.10 -11.33
C MET A 627 73.29 -24.26 -12.42
N GLU A 628 72.90 -24.05 -13.69
CA GLU A 628 73.85 -24.14 -14.81
C GLU A 628 74.89 -23.02 -14.77
N ASN A 629 74.49 -21.80 -14.38
CA ASN A 629 75.41 -20.68 -14.23
C ASN A 629 76.39 -20.92 -13.07
N SER A 630 75.94 -21.45 -11.93
CA SER A 630 76.82 -21.88 -10.84
C SER A 630 77.79 -22.97 -11.29
N ARG A 631 77.31 -23.96 -12.08
CA ARG A 631 78.16 -25.01 -12.66
C ARG A 631 79.24 -24.43 -13.58
N LEU A 632 78.86 -23.50 -14.45
CA LEU A 632 79.80 -22.79 -15.34
C LEU A 632 80.82 -21.96 -14.55
N HIS A 633 80.40 -21.26 -13.50
CA HIS A 633 81.32 -20.54 -12.61
C HIS A 633 82.35 -21.47 -11.97
N VAL A 634 81.93 -22.63 -11.46
CA VAL A 634 82.86 -23.63 -10.90
C VAL A 634 83.85 -24.12 -11.97
N CYS A 635 83.38 -24.42 -13.18
CA CYS A 635 84.26 -24.81 -14.29
C CYS A 635 85.26 -23.70 -14.66
N ILE A 636 84.84 -22.43 -14.65
CA ILE A 636 85.71 -21.28 -14.93
C ILE A 636 86.78 -21.14 -13.85
N GLU A 637 86.45 -21.29 -12.57
CA GLU A 637 87.44 -21.21 -11.48
C GLU A 637 88.45 -22.37 -11.56
N LEU A 638 88.02 -23.60 -11.86
CA LEU A 638 88.92 -24.72 -12.10
C LEU A 638 89.87 -24.45 -13.27
N MET A 639 89.37 -23.92 -14.40
CA MET A 639 90.21 -23.55 -15.53
C MET A 639 91.20 -22.43 -15.19
N LYS A 640 90.81 -21.45 -14.36
CA LYS A 640 91.73 -20.40 -13.89
C LYS A 640 92.85 -20.98 -13.03
N GLU A 641 92.53 -21.92 -12.14
CA GLU A 641 93.52 -22.59 -11.29
C GLU A 641 94.52 -23.40 -12.12
N GLU A 642 94.04 -24.14 -13.14
CA GLU A 642 94.90 -24.84 -14.11
C GLU A 642 95.82 -23.87 -14.87
N ILE A 643 95.30 -22.72 -15.31
CA ILE A 643 96.10 -21.68 -15.97
C ILE A 643 97.16 -21.09 -15.03
N MET A 644 96.82 -20.86 -13.75
CA MET A 644 97.78 -20.37 -12.76
C MET A 644 98.88 -21.39 -12.47
N ALA A 645 98.52 -22.67 -12.33
CA ALA A 645 99.49 -23.76 -12.18
C ALA A 645 100.45 -23.83 -13.39
N ALA A 646 99.91 -23.79 -14.61
CA ALA A 646 100.70 -23.78 -15.84
C ALA A 646 101.64 -22.56 -15.94
N LYS A 647 101.19 -21.37 -15.48
CA LYS A 647 102.04 -20.17 -15.41
C LYS A 647 103.17 -20.32 -14.39
N LYS A 648 102.90 -20.89 -13.21
CA LYS A 648 103.90 -21.13 -12.17
C LYS A 648 104.97 -22.12 -12.66
N ASP A 649 104.55 -23.17 -13.34
CA ASP A 649 105.47 -24.14 -13.95
C ASP A 649 106.33 -23.47 -15.03
N LYS A 650 105.73 -22.65 -15.90
CA LYS A 650 106.47 -21.85 -16.89
C LYS A 650 107.54 -20.97 -16.24
N GLU A 651 107.18 -20.23 -15.19
CA GLU A 651 108.10 -19.35 -14.47
C GLU A 651 109.26 -20.13 -13.86
N LYS A 652 108.97 -21.27 -13.22
CA LYS A 652 109.99 -22.16 -12.69
C LYS A 652 110.97 -22.64 -13.78
N TYR A 653 110.45 -23.03 -14.96
CA TYR A 653 111.30 -23.42 -16.08
C TYR A 653 112.15 -22.27 -16.64
N ILE A 654 111.67 -21.03 -16.60
CA ILE A 654 112.44 -19.84 -17.00
C ILE A 654 113.59 -19.61 -16.02
N GLN A 655 113.32 -19.63 -14.71
CA GLN A 655 114.34 -19.44 -13.67
C GLN A 655 115.43 -20.52 -13.74
N GLU A 656 115.03 -21.79 -13.94
CA GLU A 656 115.98 -22.88 -14.16
C GLU A 656 116.83 -22.63 -15.42
N ALA A 657 116.24 -22.16 -16.52
CA ALA A 657 116.98 -21.86 -17.75
C ALA A 657 117.96 -20.69 -17.59
N GLU A 658 117.59 -19.65 -16.86
CA GLU A 658 118.45 -18.50 -16.56
C GLU A 658 119.65 -18.92 -15.69
N TRP A 659 119.39 -19.65 -14.60
CA TRP A 659 120.43 -20.19 -13.73
C TRP A 659 121.41 -21.09 -14.50
N MET A 660 120.88 -21.98 -15.35
CA MET A 660 121.69 -22.83 -16.22
C MET A 660 122.59 -22.03 -17.18
N ASN A 661 122.12 -20.88 -17.66
CA ASN A 661 122.88 -20.01 -18.54
C ASN A 661 124.00 -19.25 -17.80
N GLU A 662 123.70 -18.76 -16.59
CA GLU A 662 124.70 -18.13 -15.72
C GLU A 662 125.84 -19.10 -15.37
N GLU A 663 125.50 -20.34 -15.04
CA GLU A 663 126.49 -21.39 -14.72
C GLU A 663 127.39 -21.70 -15.93
N VAL A 664 126.79 -21.80 -17.13
CA VAL A 664 127.55 -21.98 -18.37
C VAL A 664 128.50 -20.81 -18.62
N GLN A 665 128.07 -19.57 -18.37
CA GLN A 665 128.93 -18.39 -18.52
C GLN A 665 130.08 -18.36 -17.50
N SER A 666 129.80 -18.72 -16.25
CA SER A 666 130.80 -18.85 -15.18
C SER A 666 131.87 -19.86 -15.55
N ILE A 667 131.46 -21.05 -16.02
CA ILE A 667 132.37 -22.11 -16.46
C ILE A 667 133.20 -21.65 -17.67
N PHE A 668 132.58 -20.98 -18.65
CA PHE A 668 133.32 -20.41 -19.78
C PHE A 668 134.39 -19.40 -19.36
N LYS A 669 134.08 -18.53 -18.40
CA LYS A 669 135.02 -17.56 -17.88
C LYS A 669 136.19 -18.24 -17.17
N SER A 670 135.90 -19.23 -16.32
CA SER A 670 136.92 -20.02 -15.64
C SER A 670 137.84 -20.74 -16.64
N LEU A 671 137.27 -21.28 -17.73
CA LEU A 671 138.03 -21.96 -18.76
C LEU A 671 139.00 -21.01 -19.47
N ILE A 672 138.55 -19.78 -19.79
CA ILE A 672 139.41 -18.75 -20.40
C ILE A 672 140.56 -18.38 -19.45
N ASP A 673 140.28 -18.17 -18.16
CA ASP A 673 141.31 -17.82 -17.18
C ASP A 673 142.33 -18.96 -17.00
N THR A 674 141.88 -20.22 -16.95
CA THR A 674 142.76 -21.39 -16.89
C THR A 674 143.60 -21.58 -18.17
N TRP A 675 143.01 -21.32 -19.33
CA TRP A 675 143.76 -21.41 -20.59
C TRP A 675 144.83 -20.33 -20.66
N THR A 676 144.52 -19.12 -20.19
CA THR A 676 145.50 -18.02 -20.15
C THR A 676 146.68 -18.37 -19.24
N THR A 677 146.44 -19.07 -18.12
CA THR A 677 147.50 -19.55 -17.22
C THR A 677 148.27 -20.74 -17.80
N ASP A 678 147.61 -21.67 -18.48
CA ASP A 678 148.28 -22.78 -19.18
C ASP A 678 149.21 -22.28 -20.29
N VAL A 679 148.80 -21.27 -21.06
CA VAL A 679 149.67 -20.67 -22.09
C VAL A 679 150.94 -20.09 -21.46
N LEU A 680 150.81 -19.34 -20.37
CA LEU A 680 151.95 -18.81 -19.62
C LEU A 680 152.85 -19.94 -19.08
N PHE A 681 152.27 -21.02 -18.57
CA PHE A 681 153.03 -22.18 -18.06
C PHE A 681 153.75 -22.92 -19.19
N THR A 682 153.15 -23.05 -20.37
CA THR A 682 153.80 -23.67 -21.54
C THR A 682 154.96 -22.83 -22.07
N GLU A 683 154.86 -21.50 -22.04
CA GLU A 683 155.99 -20.61 -22.36
C GLU A 683 157.13 -20.79 -21.35
N GLU A 684 156.82 -20.84 -20.06
CA GLU A 684 157.82 -21.04 -19.00
C GLU A 684 158.49 -22.43 -19.08
N SER A 685 157.71 -23.46 -19.40
CA SER A 685 158.20 -24.83 -19.61
C SER A 685 159.07 -24.93 -20.87
N ALA A 686 158.69 -24.26 -21.96
CA ALA A 686 159.48 -24.22 -23.19
C ALA A 686 160.85 -23.55 -22.96
N ASP A 687 160.91 -22.49 -22.15
CA ASP A 687 162.16 -21.85 -21.74
C ASP A 687 163.04 -22.77 -20.88
N GLN A 688 162.44 -23.56 -19.98
CA GLN A 688 163.16 -24.57 -19.19
C GLN A 688 163.69 -25.72 -20.05
N ASP A 689 162.86 -26.25 -20.96
CA ASP A 689 163.24 -27.32 -21.87
C ASP A 689 164.37 -26.89 -22.81
N GLN A 690 164.31 -25.65 -23.31
CA GLN A 690 165.39 -25.05 -24.11
C GLN A 690 166.72 -25.04 -23.33
N LYS A 691 166.67 -24.73 -22.03
CA LYS A 691 167.84 -24.76 -21.14
C LYS A 691 168.39 -26.17 -20.91
N ILE A 692 167.51 -27.16 -20.75
CA ILE A 692 167.91 -28.58 -20.64
C ILE A 692 168.59 -29.05 -21.93
N VAL A 693 168.08 -28.66 -23.10
CA VAL A 693 168.69 -29.00 -24.39
C VAL A 693 170.10 -28.42 -24.53
N GLU A 694 170.31 -27.19 -24.07
CA GLU A 694 171.64 -26.56 -24.02
C GLU A 694 172.60 -27.34 -23.10
N ASP A 695 172.13 -27.75 -21.92
CA ASP A 695 172.92 -28.56 -20.98
C ASP A 695 173.27 -29.94 -21.56
N ILE A 696 172.32 -30.62 -22.23
CA ILE A 696 172.56 -31.90 -22.91
C ILE A 696 173.60 -31.74 -24.02
N ASN A 697 173.54 -30.67 -24.81
CA ASN A 697 174.52 -30.39 -25.85
C ASN A 697 175.93 -30.20 -25.26
N SER A 698 176.06 -29.48 -24.14
CA SER A 698 177.35 -29.32 -23.45
C SER A 698 177.92 -30.66 -22.95
N LEU A 699 177.03 -31.57 -22.54
CA LEU A 699 177.39 -32.90 -22.05
C LEU A 699 177.82 -33.83 -23.18
N LEU A 700 177.15 -33.73 -24.34
CA LEU A 700 177.52 -34.43 -25.57
C LEU A 700 178.91 -34.02 -26.07
N GLU A 701 179.24 -32.73 -26.03
CA GLU A 701 180.59 -32.23 -26.36
C GLU A 701 181.65 -32.83 -25.41
N ARG A 702 181.39 -32.85 -24.10
CA ARG A 702 182.29 -33.48 -23.12
C ARG A 702 182.50 -34.98 -23.37
N ILE A 703 181.45 -35.71 -23.78
CA ILE A 703 181.56 -37.14 -24.12
C ILE A 703 182.40 -37.33 -25.39
N GLN A 704 182.23 -36.49 -26.40
CA GLN A 704 183.04 -36.48 -27.62
C GLN A 704 184.54 -36.27 -27.29
N GLU A 705 184.87 -35.30 -26.45
CA GLU A 705 186.24 -35.07 -25.98
C GLU A 705 186.80 -36.27 -25.21
N ARG A 706 185.99 -36.87 -24.32
CA ARG A 706 186.39 -38.04 -23.54
C ARG A 706 186.64 -39.27 -24.42
N LYS A 707 185.81 -39.47 -25.44
CA LYS A 707 186.00 -40.52 -26.46
C LYS A 707 187.31 -40.32 -27.22
N HIS A 708 187.64 -39.08 -27.57
CA HIS A 708 188.91 -38.73 -28.21
C HIS A 708 190.11 -39.05 -27.29
N HIS A 709 190.00 -38.74 -25.98
CA HIS A 709 191.02 -39.08 -24.97
C HIS A 709 191.22 -40.59 -24.78
N ILE A 710 190.14 -41.37 -24.70
CA ILE A 710 190.22 -42.84 -24.59
C ILE A 710 190.89 -43.44 -25.83
N GLY A 711 190.54 -42.94 -27.03
CA GLY A 711 191.19 -43.37 -28.27
C GLY A 711 192.71 -43.12 -28.25
N ASN A 712 193.16 -41.99 -27.72
CA ASN A 712 194.60 -41.69 -27.57
C ASN A 712 195.32 -42.59 -26.56
N ILE A 713 194.67 -42.97 -25.46
CA ILE A 713 195.23 -43.90 -24.47
C ILE A 713 195.39 -45.30 -25.08
N ASN A 714 194.39 -45.77 -25.82
CA ASN A 714 194.41 -47.09 -26.45
C ASN A 714 195.59 -47.20 -27.44
N ASN A 715 195.79 -46.17 -28.27
CA ASN A 715 196.91 -46.11 -29.21
C ASN A 715 198.29 -46.09 -28.53
N LYS A 716 198.40 -45.54 -27.31
CA LYS A 716 199.65 -45.58 -26.53
C LYS A 716 199.92 -46.97 -25.95
N LEU A 717 198.91 -47.62 -25.39
CA LEU A 717 199.02 -48.99 -24.86
C LEU A 717 199.43 -49.98 -25.94
N GLU A 718 198.87 -49.85 -27.15
CA GLU A 718 199.21 -50.72 -28.28
C GLU A 718 200.68 -50.57 -28.70
N LYS A 719 201.24 -49.35 -28.64
CA LYS A 719 202.66 -49.09 -28.89
C LYS A 719 203.58 -49.70 -27.82
N GLU A 720 203.23 -49.57 -26.54
CA GLU A 720 204.04 -50.10 -25.44
C GLU A 720 204.08 -51.63 -25.42
N LEU A 721 202.96 -52.30 -25.73
CA LEU A 721 202.91 -53.76 -25.84
C LEU A 721 203.79 -54.31 -26.98
N VAL A 722 203.87 -53.59 -28.10
CA VAL A 722 204.79 -53.92 -29.20
C VAL A 722 206.25 -53.69 -28.79
N GLY A 723 206.52 -52.64 -28.00
CA GLY A 723 207.85 -52.35 -27.45
C GLY A 723 208.36 -53.43 -26.50
N ILE A 724 207.53 -53.87 -25.56
CA ILE A 724 207.88 -54.91 -24.57
C ILE A 724 208.16 -56.26 -25.26
N ARG A 725 207.39 -56.59 -26.30
CA ARG A 725 207.58 -57.85 -27.05
C ARG A 725 208.94 -57.93 -27.74
N SER A 726 209.45 -56.80 -28.25
CA SER A 726 210.74 -56.75 -28.95
C SER A 726 211.95 -56.68 -28.01
N MET A 727 211.80 -56.11 -26.81
CA MET A 727 212.87 -56.11 -25.80
C MET A 727 213.12 -57.49 -25.17
N LEU A 728 212.07 -58.32 -25.05
CA LEU A 728 212.19 -59.65 -24.43
C LEU A 728 212.91 -60.70 -25.29
N GLU A 729 213.12 -60.46 -26.59
CA GLU A 729 213.87 -61.39 -27.46
C GLU A 729 215.40 -61.26 -27.35
N LYS A 730 215.94 -60.21 -26.70
CA LYS A 730 217.39 -59.90 -26.77
C LYS A 730 218.26 -60.14 -25.54
N THR A 731 217.74 -60.65 -24.42
CA THR A 731 218.58 -60.94 -23.24
C THR A 731 218.16 -62.20 -22.47
N ASN A 732 217.75 -63.26 -23.19
CA ASN A 732 217.49 -64.56 -22.58
C ASN A 732 218.57 -65.60 -22.97
N TYR A 733 219.78 -65.39 -22.46
CA TYR A 733 220.77 -66.45 -22.24
C TYR A 733 221.32 -66.28 -20.81
N LYS A 734 220.98 -67.28 -19.98
CA LYS A 734 221.20 -67.44 -18.53
C LYS A 734 220.15 -66.76 -17.65
N SER A 735 219.18 -67.45 -17.07
CA SER A 735 218.81 -68.87 -17.12
C SER A 735 217.41 -69.00 -16.51
N LYS A 736 216.53 -69.75 -17.18
CA LYS A 736 215.62 -70.77 -16.64
C LYS A 736 215.69 -70.92 -15.12
N ASP A 737 214.59 -70.82 -14.37
CA ASP A 737 213.45 -71.75 -14.31
C ASP A 737 212.65 -71.27 -13.06
N ILE A 738 211.32 -71.26 -12.91
CA ILE A 738 210.35 -72.36 -13.03
C ILE A 738 208.99 -71.73 -12.64
N GLU A 739 207.94 -72.02 -13.44
CA GLU A 739 206.59 -72.43 -12.97
C GLU A 739 205.74 -71.48 -12.10
N LEU A 740 204.40 -71.45 -12.11
CA LEU A 740 203.34 -72.34 -12.58
C LEU A 740 202.03 -71.57 -12.34
N LYS A 741 200.93 -72.07 -12.92
CA LYS A 741 199.56 -72.04 -12.34
C LYS A 741 198.73 -70.75 -12.42
N HIS A 742 197.83 -70.73 -13.40
CA HIS A 742 196.37 -70.88 -13.26
C HIS A 742 195.68 -70.07 -14.38
N LEU A 743 194.98 -70.68 -15.35
CA LEU A 743 193.64 -71.29 -15.22
C LEU A 743 192.67 -70.33 -14.49
N HIS A 744 191.44 -70.05 -14.89
CA HIS A 744 190.54 -70.52 -15.93
C HIS A 744 189.20 -69.87 -15.53
N HIS A 745 188.34 -69.61 -16.52
CA HIS A 745 186.88 -69.71 -16.37
C HIS A 745 186.08 -68.64 -15.60
N SER A 746 184.87 -68.42 -16.15
CA SER A 746 183.63 -67.99 -15.47
C SER A 746 183.52 -66.48 -15.15
N THR A 747 182.41 -65.74 -15.33
CA THR A 747 181.00 -65.97 -15.72
C THR A 747 180.37 -64.55 -15.77
N GLU A 748 179.75 -64.14 -16.88
CA GLU A 748 178.33 -63.70 -17.05
C GLU A 748 177.77 -62.52 -16.23
N ILE A 749 176.96 -61.74 -16.96
CA ILE A 749 176.41 -60.37 -16.78
C ILE A 749 177.39 -59.27 -17.18
#